data_AF-A0A9J7ISJ0-F1
#
_entry.id   AF-A0A9J7ISJ0-F1
#
_cell.length_a   1.000
_cell.length_b   1.000
_cell.length_c   1.000
_cell.angle_alpha   90.00
_cell.angle_beta   90.00
_cell.angle_gamma   90.00
#
_symmetry.space_group_name_H-M   'P 1'
#
loop_
_entity.id
_entity.type
_entity.pdbx_description
1 polymer ?
#
loop_
_entity_poly.entity_id
_entity_poly.type
_entity_poly.pdbx_seq_one_letter_code
_entity_poly.pdbx_strand_id
1 'polypeptide(L)'
;MARWVLVLALIEEWWAPAQLVARWAPVQFELHCAVLGRCSFHGCFVSSCGNDEYIYIVDGLKVLIEYKRESLPLAVYTDSGYFNLECPEGLTLDNSALPSFKSQLRVNKVRFKHCPPPQSSYADVLERFNVVVLDSLVLTQAGNLTAIHFAQLQHLPRLELLTAALAPGALSALSQLRFLQLDRVRTAPSELRRLPASLETLSLTRMGMNVTAADLAALPRLADLLVRDSANVHVEAGGALRVLVLELPSALLVRELPPTLRKLMAAGWSETHPTPWLQCALKVLDLRDVAAEELPTGWLARCAALRSLHVITAARLSRLEPGVLRGAVLLRELRVVRTALQYLPPGLLDDVPQLKLLDLSSNHLLELPGILFAKTNSLESLNLSWNRFTQNVLSSLSTITSLVCLDLSYNNLNDFCSRKSKAVPGSSPLQYLKQLRSLKLANTSISMICRDWRENMTNLETIDLTHNLFEYITFADMQFYGRVDVDLQRNNVSTLHYTRHDYERAVSPHEPPLLTRLHLSSVLRCDCHVYWAARAFHERPAHAPLEPRCLGGGLLGSMLDALQCTGAPPGVSCDAPCACAWRPGNRTVLRVRCEAVGLRSVRVAVAAVRVPRGLTVDWELYLAHNHIDHVVLEDMPHNLTATRSPATATPPTHSPCSLDTACTHWWAPALGAAAALATLLLCALLFAALWRQPGLRLRLKVMRQRRGWLPELEDDARCFDVFVSFSHGDEQFVRSQLVARLESGPTPYRLCLHYRDWAPGGWIPAQIAASVRASRRTVAVVSEHFLRSSWARAEFQEAHALALRDARPRLVVVLMEEPSKLPLDDRLRRYLATNTYVRWGDPWFWEKLYLALPCGREPAPPSACSALSPATTDASGASPALSKSSVALNGDDSTLVPQTPARGSTSCSSALPVCNRLAVQIF
;
A
#
# COMPACT_ATOMS: atom_id res chain seq x y z
N MET A 1 38.60 -31.83 38.42
CA MET A 1 40.00 -31.36 38.43
C MET A 1 40.16 -30.24 37.41
N ALA A 2 41.02 -29.24 37.68
CA ALA A 2 41.56 -28.20 36.78
C ALA A 2 40.59 -27.49 35.80
N ARG A 3 40.43 -26.16 35.80
CA ARG A 3 40.95 -25.08 36.66
C ARG A 3 39.78 -24.11 36.89
N TRP A 4 39.58 -23.72 38.14
CA TRP A 4 38.35 -23.06 38.60
C TRP A 4 38.51 -21.55 38.75
N VAL A 5 37.45 -20.84 38.36
CA VAL A 5 36.68 -19.85 39.15
C VAL A 5 37.46 -18.97 40.12
N LEU A 6 37.30 -17.65 39.95
CA LEU A 6 37.33 -16.69 41.05
C LEU A 6 36.35 -15.53 40.80
N VAL A 7 35.24 -15.60 41.52
CA VAL A 7 34.31 -14.51 41.84
C VAL A 7 34.05 -14.63 43.35
N LEU A 8 33.64 -13.53 43.97
CA LEU A 8 33.41 -13.29 45.40
C LEU A 8 34.69 -12.88 46.15
N ALA A 9 34.87 -11.69 46.74
CA ALA A 9 34.01 -10.65 47.33
C ALA A 9 34.20 -10.58 48.86
N LEU A 10 33.70 -9.48 49.44
CA LEU A 10 33.60 -9.16 50.88
C LEU A 10 34.89 -8.53 51.45
N ILE A 11 34.81 -7.26 51.93
CA ILE A 11 34.67 -6.86 53.36
C ILE A 11 36.07 -6.66 53.99
N GLU A 12 36.44 -5.60 54.72
CA GLU A 12 35.72 -4.51 55.43
C GLU A 12 36.66 -3.30 55.62
N GLU A 13 36.14 -2.08 55.84
CA GLU A 13 36.67 -1.01 56.74
C GLU A 13 35.92 0.32 56.52
N TRP A 14 35.41 1.06 57.52
CA TRP A 14 35.01 0.73 58.90
C TRP A 14 34.00 1.80 59.41
N TRP A 15 32.94 1.36 60.09
CA TRP A 15 32.17 2.00 61.17
C TRP A 15 31.63 3.46 61.12
N ALA A 16 30.35 3.57 61.52
CA ALA A 16 29.54 4.76 61.81
C ALA A 16 29.75 5.23 63.29
N PRO A 17 28.96 6.15 63.94
CA PRO A 17 27.71 6.81 63.52
C PRO A 17 27.48 8.29 63.91
N ALA A 18 26.48 8.96 63.29
CA ALA A 18 25.43 9.74 63.98
C ALA A 18 24.45 10.49 63.03
N GLN A 19 23.15 10.23 63.21
CA GLN A 19 21.99 11.14 63.16
C GLN A 19 21.84 12.29 62.09
N LEU A 20 20.76 12.15 61.32
CA LEU A 20 19.73 13.19 61.01
C LEU A 20 19.99 14.34 60.00
N VAL A 21 19.04 14.41 59.03
CA VAL A 21 18.56 15.59 58.25
C VAL A 21 19.24 15.98 56.92
N ALA A 22 18.46 15.75 55.85
CA ALA A 22 18.29 16.54 54.61
C ALA A 22 19.30 16.53 53.43
N ARG A 23 18.76 16.08 52.28
CA ARG A 23 18.83 16.68 50.92
C ARG A 23 20.15 16.69 50.14
N TRP A 24 20.23 15.74 49.19
CA TRP A 24 20.36 15.92 47.72
C TRP A 24 21.29 17.07 47.24
N ALA A 25 22.29 16.85 46.38
CA ALA A 25 22.25 16.03 45.16
C ALA A 25 23.63 15.44 44.74
N PRO A 26 23.66 14.41 43.87
CA PRO A 26 24.90 13.80 43.36
C PRO A 26 25.46 14.50 42.10
N VAL A 27 26.77 14.31 41.87
CA VAL A 27 27.52 14.84 40.72
C VAL A 27 27.52 13.87 39.52
N GLN A 28 27.68 14.47 38.36
CA GLN A 28 27.71 13.94 36.98
C GLN A 28 28.51 12.64 36.75
N PHE A 29 28.08 11.91 35.72
CA PHE A 29 29.00 11.33 34.73
C PHE A 29 28.61 11.81 33.32
N GLU A 30 29.60 11.93 32.44
CA GLU A 30 29.56 12.81 31.27
C GLU A 30 28.92 12.20 30.01
N LEU A 31 28.20 13.03 29.23
CA LEU A 31 27.91 12.79 27.82
C LEU A 31 28.60 13.85 26.96
N HIS A 32 29.55 13.43 26.12
CA HIS A 32 30.25 14.31 25.20
C HIS A 32 29.54 14.38 23.83
N CYS A 33 28.82 15.48 23.59
CA CYS A 33 28.62 16.07 22.25
C CYS A 33 28.54 17.60 22.39
N ALA A 34 29.68 18.21 22.66
CA ALA A 34 29.81 19.65 22.77
C ALA A 34 30.03 20.30 21.39
N VAL A 35 29.15 21.23 21.02
CA VAL A 35 29.60 22.55 20.54
C VAL A 35 28.81 23.61 21.30
N LEU A 36 29.37 24.02 22.43
CA LEU A 36 28.84 25.10 23.27
C LEU A 36 28.90 26.45 22.54
N GLY A 37 28.08 27.37 23.03
CA GLY A 37 28.26 28.81 22.84
C GLY A 37 26.97 29.53 23.18
N ARG A 38 26.84 29.75 24.48
CA ARG A 38 25.81 30.41 25.29
C ARG A 38 24.97 31.46 24.54
N CYS A 39 23.64 31.34 24.65
CA CYS A 39 22.78 32.50 24.87
C CYS A 39 22.59 32.63 26.38
N SER A 40 22.77 33.84 26.93
CA SER A 40 22.63 34.12 28.36
C SER A 40 21.52 35.14 28.60
N PHE A 41 20.80 34.94 29.71
CA PHE A 41 19.66 35.71 30.21
C PHE A 41 18.32 35.52 29.48
N HIS A 42 17.42 34.84 30.21
CA HIS A 42 15.98 34.64 30.01
C HIS A 42 15.50 33.83 28.79
N GLY A 43 15.20 32.55 29.06
CA GLY A 43 14.05 31.87 28.44
C GLY A 43 14.30 31.04 27.18
N CYS A 44 14.94 29.87 27.32
CA CYS A 44 14.90 28.82 26.28
C CYS A 44 14.78 27.44 26.92
N PHE A 45 13.62 26.78 26.74
CA PHE A 45 13.41 25.38 27.15
C PHE A 45 12.89 24.51 25.99
N VAL A 46 13.79 23.60 25.60
CA VAL A 46 13.54 22.20 25.20
C VAL A 46 12.87 21.89 23.86
N SER A 47 13.67 21.12 23.11
CA SER A 47 13.40 20.33 21.91
C SER A 47 12.28 19.30 22.01
N SER A 48 11.58 19.12 20.89
CA SER A 48 11.08 17.81 20.47
C SER A 48 12.23 17.04 19.78
N CYS A 49 12.67 15.91 20.36
CA CYS A 49 13.64 15.02 19.72
C CYS A 49 12.93 14.22 18.61
N GLY A 50 12.85 14.79 17.40
CA GLY A 50 12.26 14.09 16.25
C GLY A 50 12.44 14.81 14.92
N ASN A 51 11.79 15.97 14.76
CA ASN A 51 11.85 16.75 13.52
C ASN A 51 13.08 17.68 13.47
N ASP A 52 13.41 18.12 12.26
CA ASP A 52 14.33 19.26 11.98
C ASP A 52 13.66 20.63 12.29
N GLU A 53 12.73 20.65 13.26
CA GLU A 53 11.91 21.79 13.72
C GLU A 53 12.43 22.32 15.07
N TYR A 54 12.54 23.64 15.17
CA TYR A 54 13.04 24.37 16.32
C TYR A 54 12.04 25.47 16.69
N ILE A 55 11.49 25.39 17.89
CA ILE A 55 10.59 26.42 18.43
C ILE A 55 11.41 27.36 19.31
N TYR A 56 11.40 28.65 18.96
CA TYR A 56 12.02 29.71 19.73
C TYR A 56 10.93 30.56 20.39
N ILE A 57 11.21 31.10 21.58
CA ILE A 57 10.38 32.13 22.21
C ILE A 57 11.11 33.45 22.03
N VAL A 58 10.54 34.34 21.23
CA VAL A 58 11.09 35.67 20.92
C VAL A 58 10.06 36.70 21.38
N ASP A 59 10.43 37.54 22.34
CA ASP A 59 9.54 38.53 22.97
C ASP A 59 8.20 37.95 23.48
N GLY A 60 8.22 36.71 23.97
CA GLY A 60 7.06 35.97 24.44
C GLY A 60 6.25 35.26 23.34
N LEU A 61 6.54 35.52 22.06
CA LEU A 61 5.89 34.89 20.92
C LEU A 61 6.61 33.61 20.50
N LYS A 62 5.86 32.59 20.06
CA LYS A 62 6.42 31.31 19.58
C LYS A 62 6.74 31.39 18.09
N VAL A 63 8.01 31.24 17.74
CA VAL A 63 8.53 31.23 16.37
C VAL A 63 8.91 29.80 15.99
N LEU A 64 8.43 29.32 14.85
CA LEU A 64 8.79 28.00 14.34
C LEU A 64 9.82 28.14 13.22
N ILE A 65 10.99 27.54 13.41
CA ILE A 65 12.05 27.46 12.41
C ILE A 65 12.31 25.99 12.11
N GLU A 66 11.99 25.58 10.90
CA GLU A 66 12.27 24.25 10.40
C GLU A 66 13.40 24.37 9.38
N TYR A 67 14.56 23.79 9.68
CA TYR A 67 15.70 23.83 8.78
C TYR A 67 16.38 22.48 8.69
N LYS A 68 16.54 22.02 7.46
CA LYS A 68 17.15 20.73 7.19
C LYS A 68 18.43 20.89 6.41
N ARG A 69 19.54 20.61 7.08
CA ARG A 69 20.85 20.45 6.45
C ARG A 69 21.05 18.96 6.17
N GLU A 70 21.16 18.57 4.90
CA GLU A 70 21.52 17.20 4.51
C GLU A 70 22.96 16.88 4.92
N SER A 71 23.17 16.52 6.19
CA SER A 71 24.44 15.98 6.67
C SER A 71 24.63 14.54 6.19
N LEU A 72 24.98 14.38 4.91
CA LEU A 72 25.66 13.19 4.41
C LEU A 72 27.11 13.25 4.93
N PRO A 73 27.61 12.28 5.72
CA PRO A 73 29.03 12.27 6.04
C PRO A 73 29.86 11.95 4.78
N LEU A 74 31.11 12.44 4.72
CA LEU A 74 32.10 12.14 3.67
C LEU A 74 31.72 12.51 2.22
N ALA A 75 31.96 13.79 1.91
CA ALA A 75 32.84 14.20 0.79
C ALA A 75 32.38 14.17 -0.68
N VAL A 76 31.09 14.43 -0.98
CA VAL A 76 30.71 15.30 -2.12
C VAL A 76 29.53 16.18 -1.68
N TYR A 77 29.69 17.50 -1.69
CA TYR A 77 28.67 18.45 -1.22
C TYR A 77 27.69 18.83 -2.34
N THR A 78 26.42 18.44 -2.20
CA THR A 78 25.28 19.09 -2.87
C THR A 78 24.21 19.39 -1.82
N ASP A 79 24.07 20.65 -1.42
CA ASP A 79 23.25 21.08 -0.28
C ASP A 79 21.74 21.15 -0.61
N SER A 80 21.07 20.02 -0.84
CA SER A 80 19.63 19.98 -1.17
C SER A 80 18.67 20.19 0.02
N GLY A 81 19.09 20.97 1.02
CA GLY A 81 18.29 21.32 2.19
C GLY A 81 17.13 22.30 1.91
N TYR A 82 16.24 22.44 2.88
CA TYR A 82 15.24 23.51 2.93
C TYR A 82 15.26 24.24 4.27
N PHE A 83 14.84 25.51 4.25
CA PHE A 83 14.68 26.38 5.41
C PHE A 83 13.28 26.99 5.36
N ASN A 84 12.53 26.88 6.45
CA ASN A 84 11.14 27.31 6.57
C ASN A 84 10.98 28.05 7.90
N LEU A 85 10.61 29.33 7.83
CA LEU A 85 10.42 30.20 8.98
C LEU A 85 8.94 30.62 9.05
N GLU A 86 8.28 30.33 10.16
CA GLU A 86 6.92 30.77 10.42
C GLU A 86 6.88 31.78 11.57
N CYS A 87 6.46 33.00 11.22
CA CYS A 87 6.37 34.12 12.15
C CYS A 87 4.97 34.16 12.81
N PRO A 88 4.88 34.30 14.14
CA PRO A 88 3.64 34.63 14.82
C PRO A 88 3.23 36.09 14.55
N GLU A 89 1.95 36.42 14.77
CA GLU A 89 1.45 37.79 14.63
C GLU A 89 2.24 38.78 15.51
N GLY A 90 2.55 39.95 14.96
CA GLY A 90 3.32 41.00 15.63
C GLY A 90 4.84 40.86 15.53
N LEU A 91 5.39 39.68 15.16
CA LEU A 91 6.83 39.52 14.97
C LEU A 91 7.28 39.95 13.57
N THR A 92 8.37 40.73 13.49
CA THR A 92 9.00 41.16 12.23
C THR A 92 10.30 40.41 11.96
N LEU A 93 10.65 40.27 10.68
CA LEU A 93 11.92 39.65 10.24
C LEU A 93 13.17 40.46 10.61
N ASP A 94 13.01 41.71 11.03
CA ASP A 94 14.11 42.56 11.49
C ASP A 94 14.38 42.47 12.99
N ASN A 95 13.60 41.69 13.74
CA ASN A 95 13.80 41.52 15.18
C ASN A 95 15.17 40.88 15.47
N SER A 96 16.03 41.60 16.19
CA SER A 96 17.40 41.18 16.52
C SER A 96 17.50 40.01 17.50
N ALA A 97 16.40 39.63 18.14
CA ALA A 97 16.31 38.42 18.98
C ALA A 97 15.95 37.15 18.17
N LEU A 98 15.76 37.25 16.84
CA LEU A 98 15.71 36.07 15.97
C LEU A 98 17.08 35.33 15.96
N PRO A 99 17.08 33.98 15.99
CA PRO A 99 18.31 33.21 16.12
C PRO A 99 19.11 33.15 14.81
N SER A 100 20.44 33.25 14.89
CA SER A 100 21.34 33.10 13.73
C SER A 100 22.13 31.78 13.77
N PHE A 101 22.46 31.22 12.60
CA PHE A 101 23.29 30.03 12.52
C PHE A 101 24.79 30.38 12.60
N LYS A 102 25.52 29.70 13.49
CA LYS A 102 26.98 29.86 13.62
C LYS A 102 27.79 29.43 12.38
N SER A 103 27.18 28.72 11.44
CA SER A 103 27.81 28.28 10.19
C SER A 103 26.85 28.42 9.03
N GLN A 104 27.34 28.92 7.89
CA GLN A 104 26.52 29.23 6.73
C GLN A 104 25.69 28.02 6.27
N LEU A 105 24.38 28.19 6.21
CA LEU A 105 23.42 27.17 5.80
C LEU A 105 23.04 27.38 4.34
N ARG A 106 23.58 26.56 3.43
CA ARG A 106 23.13 26.51 2.04
C ARG A 106 21.90 25.61 1.92
N VAL A 107 20.87 26.10 1.22
CA VAL A 107 19.58 25.40 1.03
C VAL A 107 19.04 25.65 -0.37
N ASN A 108 18.47 24.62 -0.99
CA ASN A 108 17.77 24.77 -2.25
C ASN A 108 16.49 25.62 -2.10
N LYS A 109 15.74 25.44 -1.01
CA LYS A 109 14.44 26.09 -0.84
C LYS A 109 14.33 26.86 0.48
N VAL A 110 14.04 28.15 0.40
CA VAL A 110 13.71 29.03 1.53
C VAL A 110 12.21 29.31 1.50
N ARG A 111 11.54 29.24 2.65
CA ARG A 111 10.14 29.64 2.83
C ARG A 111 10.00 30.56 4.03
N PHE A 112 9.29 31.67 3.84
CA PHE A 112 8.80 32.54 4.92
C PHE A 112 7.26 32.45 4.95
N LYS A 113 6.69 32.22 6.13
CA LYS A 113 5.25 32.00 6.35
C LYS A 113 4.72 32.90 7.45
N HIS A 114 3.64 33.62 7.17
CA HIS A 114 3.04 34.60 8.08
C HIS A 114 3.99 35.74 8.50
N CYS A 115 5.10 35.92 7.78
CA CYS A 115 6.13 36.89 8.10
C CYS A 115 5.89 38.22 7.37
N PRO A 116 5.74 39.35 8.09
CA PRO A 116 5.77 40.68 7.50
C PRO A 116 7.06 40.90 6.70
N PRO A 117 7.02 41.70 5.63
CA PRO A 117 8.21 42.00 4.86
C PRO A 117 9.21 42.81 5.70
N PRO A 118 10.53 42.59 5.54
CA PRO A 118 11.54 43.34 6.27
C PRO A 118 11.58 44.81 5.78
N GLN A 119 12.04 45.71 6.64
CA GLN A 119 12.40 47.09 6.27
C GLN A 119 13.62 47.14 5.35
N SER A 120 14.44 46.09 5.42
CA SER A 120 15.61 45.83 4.58
C SER A 120 15.25 44.89 3.42
N SER A 121 16.15 44.01 2.96
CA SER A 121 15.86 42.98 1.96
C SER A 121 15.77 41.58 2.56
N TYR A 122 15.11 40.66 1.83
CA TYR A 122 15.17 39.23 2.18
C TYR A 122 16.59 38.66 2.07
N ALA A 123 17.49 39.27 1.30
CA ALA A 123 18.91 38.91 1.32
C ALA A 123 19.55 39.28 2.66
N ASP A 124 19.32 40.48 3.18
CA ASP A 124 19.86 40.93 4.48
C ASP A 124 19.27 40.12 5.66
N VAL A 125 18.00 39.68 5.54
CA VAL A 125 17.41 38.70 6.49
C VAL A 125 18.15 37.37 6.42
N LEU A 126 18.34 36.81 5.22
CA LEU A 126 19.03 35.53 5.04
C LEU A 126 20.50 35.60 5.49
N GLU A 127 21.20 36.71 5.23
CA GLU A 127 22.56 36.94 5.73
C GLU A 127 22.61 36.99 7.27
N ARG A 128 21.67 37.68 7.93
CA ARG A 128 21.54 37.69 9.40
C ARG A 128 21.27 36.29 9.98
N PHE A 129 20.45 35.48 9.32
CA PHE A 129 20.28 34.07 9.68
C PHE A 129 21.51 33.21 9.34
N ASN A 130 22.45 33.71 8.53
CA ASN A 130 23.57 32.99 7.93
C ASN A 130 23.09 31.83 7.02
N VAL A 131 22.15 32.14 6.12
CA VAL A 131 21.48 31.23 5.18
C VAL A 131 21.70 31.71 3.75
N VAL A 132 21.89 30.78 2.81
CA VAL A 132 22.05 31.05 1.38
C VAL A 132 21.06 30.21 0.59
N VAL A 133 20.18 30.87 -0.17
CA VAL A 133 19.22 30.22 -1.07
C VAL A 133 19.88 29.88 -2.42
N LEU A 134 19.67 28.66 -2.91
CA LEU A 134 20.27 28.16 -4.17
C LEU A 134 19.28 28.06 -5.34
N ASP A 135 17.99 27.79 -5.09
CA ASP A 135 16.97 27.60 -6.16
C ASP A 135 15.69 28.42 -5.92
N SER A 136 15.01 28.19 -4.80
CA SER A 136 13.62 28.59 -4.61
C SER A 136 13.43 29.46 -3.37
N LEU A 137 12.81 30.63 -3.54
CA LEU A 137 12.25 31.42 -2.45
C LEU A 137 10.72 31.32 -2.49
N VAL A 138 10.09 31.09 -1.34
CA VAL A 138 8.64 31.06 -1.16
C VAL A 138 8.23 32.06 -0.10
N LEU A 139 7.39 33.02 -0.46
CA LEU A 139 6.83 33.98 0.47
C LEU A 139 5.33 33.71 0.62
N THR A 140 4.87 33.46 1.84
CA THR A 140 3.45 33.22 2.12
C THR A 140 2.90 34.21 3.15
N GLN A 141 1.84 34.93 2.75
CA GLN A 141 1.23 36.05 3.51
C GLN A 141 2.18 37.22 3.76
N ALA A 142 3.02 37.57 2.78
CA ALA A 142 4.14 38.51 2.92
C ALA A 142 3.79 40.01 2.79
N GLY A 143 2.53 40.39 2.99
CA GLY A 143 2.10 41.80 2.98
C GLY A 143 2.40 42.54 1.67
N ASN A 144 2.80 43.82 1.78
CA ASN A 144 3.14 44.68 0.65
C ASN A 144 4.64 44.58 0.32
N LEU A 145 4.98 44.19 -0.90
CA LEU A 145 6.33 43.94 -1.37
C LEU A 145 6.82 45.03 -2.32
N THR A 146 8.06 45.50 -2.13
CA THR A 146 8.72 46.54 -2.94
C THR A 146 10.01 46.01 -3.56
N ALA A 147 10.62 46.79 -4.46
CA ALA A 147 11.90 46.42 -5.09
C ALA A 147 13.06 46.30 -4.07
N ILE A 148 12.98 47.02 -2.94
CA ILE A 148 13.98 46.95 -1.86
C ILE A 148 14.01 45.54 -1.26
N HIS A 149 12.84 44.91 -1.09
CA HIS A 149 12.77 43.60 -0.43
C HIS A 149 13.46 42.49 -1.23
N PHE A 150 13.60 42.67 -2.55
CA PHE A 150 14.26 41.74 -3.48
C PHE A 150 15.66 42.21 -3.92
N ALA A 151 16.21 43.25 -3.30
CA ALA A 151 17.59 43.66 -3.55
C ALA A 151 18.56 42.48 -3.31
N GLN A 152 19.67 42.47 -4.05
CA GLN A 152 20.74 41.46 -4.02
C GLN A 152 20.33 40.01 -4.43
N LEU A 153 19.05 39.69 -4.58
CA LEU A 153 18.56 38.35 -5.00
C LEU A 153 18.57 38.13 -6.53
N GLN A 154 19.46 38.79 -7.27
CA GLN A 154 19.51 38.79 -8.74
C GLN A 154 19.63 37.39 -9.36
N HIS A 155 20.29 36.48 -8.65
CA HIS A 155 20.59 35.11 -9.08
C HIS A 155 19.46 34.10 -8.86
N LEU A 156 18.38 34.46 -8.16
CA LEU A 156 17.32 33.54 -7.76
C LEU A 156 16.56 32.98 -8.98
N PRO A 157 16.60 31.66 -9.26
CA PRO A 157 15.94 31.11 -10.45
C PRO A 157 14.44 30.84 -10.25
N ARG A 158 13.95 30.63 -9.02
CA ARG A 158 12.54 30.35 -8.72
C ARG A 158 11.99 31.21 -7.57
N LEU A 159 10.83 31.84 -7.80
CA LEU A 159 10.06 32.58 -6.80
C LEU A 159 8.60 32.10 -6.77
N GLU A 160 8.09 31.82 -5.58
CA GLU A 160 6.68 31.48 -5.31
C GLU A 160 6.10 32.52 -4.34
N LEU A 161 5.15 33.34 -4.78
CA LEU A 161 4.43 34.31 -3.95
C LEU A 161 3.00 33.81 -3.73
N LEU A 162 2.68 33.42 -2.49
CA LEU A 162 1.33 33.00 -2.10
C LEU A 162 0.75 34.06 -1.15
N THR A 163 -0.31 34.76 -1.55
CA THR A 163 -0.93 35.90 -0.84
C THR A 163 0.06 37.02 -0.49
N ALA A 164 0.13 38.03 -1.35
CA ALA A 164 0.95 39.23 -1.19
C ALA A 164 0.33 40.42 -1.94
N ALA A 165 0.93 41.60 -1.86
CA ALA A 165 0.72 42.69 -2.80
C ALA A 165 2.06 43.17 -3.37
N LEU A 166 2.14 43.45 -4.67
CA LEU A 166 3.36 43.93 -5.33
C LEU A 166 3.22 45.41 -5.71
N ALA A 167 4.13 46.23 -5.19
CA ALA A 167 4.33 47.60 -5.62
C ALA A 167 4.96 47.66 -7.04
N PRO A 168 4.82 48.78 -7.77
CA PRO A 168 5.36 48.89 -9.12
C PRO A 168 6.87 48.64 -9.20
N GLY A 169 7.28 47.78 -10.13
CA GLY A 169 8.67 47.37 -10.34
C GLY A 169 9.24 46.42 -9.30
N ALA A 170 8.46 45.90 -8.35
CA ALA A 170 8.99 45.13 -7.21
C ALA A 170 9.82 43.90 -7.60
N LEU A 171 9.51 43.22 -8.71
CA LEU A 171 10.25 42.03 -9.18
C LEU A 171 11.35 42.34 -10.19
N SER A 172 11.54 43.61 -10.58
CA SER A 172 12.49 44.00 -11.64
C SER A 172 13.96 43.70 -11.32
N ALA A 173 14.32 43.59 -10.03
CA ALA A 173 15.66 43.24 -9.57
C ALA A 173 16.07 41.78 -9.82
N LEU A 174 15.11 40.88 -10.08
CA LEU A 174 15.32 39.43 -10.18
C LEU A 174 15.73 39.00 -11.60
N SER A 175 16.88 39.50 -12.07
CA SER A 175 17.30 39.42 -13.47
C SER A 175 17.53 37.99 -14.01
N GLN A 176 17.77 36.99 -13.16
CA GLN A 176 17.96 35.59 -13.57
C GLN A 176 16.74 34.67 -13.29
N LEU A 177 15.60 35.23 -12.89
CA LEU A 177 14.39 34.48 -12.56
C LEU A 177 13.81 33.73 -13.77
N ARG A 178 13.63 32.41 -13.65
CA ARG A 178 13.09 31.54 -14.70
C ARG A 178 11.68 31.05 -14.39
N PHE A 179 11.37 30.82 -13.12
CA PHE A 179 10.06 30.37 -12.67
C PHE A 179 9.45 31.38 -11.70
N LEU A 180 8.24 31.83 -11.99
CA LEU A 180 7.46 32.69 -11.10
C LEU A 180 6.06 32.11 -10.91
N GLN A 181 5.66 31.92 -9.66
CA GLN A 181 4.28 31.63 -9.30
C GLN A 181 3.70 32.77 -8.46
N LEU A 182 2.54 33.28 -8.87
CA LEU A 182 1.74 34.26 -8.16
C LEU A 182 0.38 33.62 -7.81
N ASP A 183 0.09 33.40 -6.53
CA ASP A 183 -1.23 32.95 -6.05
C ASP A 183 -1.86 34.02 -5.15
N ARG A 184 -3.04 34.54 -5.50
CA ARG A 184 -3.73 35.61 -4.76
C ARG A 184 -2.85 36.83 -4.49
N VAL A 185 -2.06 37.24 -5.48
CA VAL A 185 -1.17 38.42 -5.38
C VAL A 185 -1.87 39.65 -5.95
N ARG A 186 -2.04 40.69 -5.13
CA ARG A 186 -2.61 41.97 -5.57
C ARG A 186 -1.53 42.80 -6.28
N THR A 187 -1.75 43.19 -7.53
CA THR A 187 -0.83 44.05 -8.27
C THR A 187 -1.57 44.83 -9.35
N ALA A 188 -0.90 45.81 -9.98
CA ALA A 188 -1.47 46.52 -11.12
C ALA A 188 -1.24 45.68 -12.41
N PRO A 189 -2.18 45.64 -13.38
CA PRO A 189 -2.00 44.88 -14.61
C PRO A 189 -0.73 45.23 -15.40
N SER A 190 -0.28 46.49 -15.31
CA SER A 190 0.97 46.98 -15.92
C SER A 190 2.24 46.27 -15.43
N GLU A 191 2.19 45.62 -14.27
CA GLU A 191 3.36 44.93 -13.70
C GLU A 191 3.68 43.61 -14.41
N LEU A 192 2.72 42.98 -15.11
CA LEU A 192 3.02 41.81 -15.93
C LEU A 192 4.03 42.13 -17.04
N ARG A 193 4.01 43.35 -17.58
CA ARG A 193 4.98 43.86 -18.59
C ARG A 193 6.35 44.21 -18.01
N ARG A 194 6.48 44.23 -16.67
CA ARG A 194 7.71 44.58 -15.95
C ARG A 194 8.33 43.35 -15.26
N LEU A 195 7.78 42.17 -15.49
CA LEU A 195 8.35 40.91 -15.05
C LEU A 195 9.71 40.65 -15.76
N PRO A 196 10.63 39.89 -15.14
CA PRO A 196 11.95 39.63 -15.72
C PRO A 196 11.88 38.96 -17.10
N ALA A 197 12.58 39.51 -18.10
CA ALA A 197 12.65 38.95 -19.45
C ALA A 197 13.36 37.58 -19.55
N SER A 198 13.97 37.13 -18.46
CA SER A 198 14.55 35.79 -18.28
C SER A 198 13.53 34.69 -18.03
N LEU A 199 12.26 35.04 -17.76
CA LEU A 199 11.23 34.11 -17.32
C LEU A 199 10.87 33.07 -18.40
N GLU A 200 10.93 31.79 -18.02
CA GLU A 200 10.62 30.62 -18.85
C GLU A 200 9.24 30.04 -18.50
N THR A 201 8.84 30.11 -17.22
CA THR A 201 7.55 29.62 -16.69
C THR A 201 6.86 30.68 -15.82
N LEU A 202 5.59 30.96 -16.12
CA LEU A 202 4.73 31.85 -15.34
C LEU A 202 3.46 31.11 -14.89
N SER A 203 3.20 31.08 -13.59
CA SER A 203 1.96 30.56 -13.00
C SER A 203 1.18 31.67 -12.33
N LEU A 204 -0.06 31.90 -12.75
CA LEU A 204 -0.98 32.90 -12.24
C LEU A 204 -2.23 32.22 -11.66
N THR A 205 -2.41 32.28 -10.35
CA THR A 205 -3.51 31.63 -9.63
C THR A 205 -4.31 32.66 -8.86
N ARG A 206 -5.63 32.70 -9.04
CA ARG A 206 -6.54 33.61 -8.28
C ARG A 206 -6.09 35.07 -8.28
N MET A 207 -5.58 35.56 -9.41
CA MET A 207 -5.03 36.92 -9.53
C MET A 207 -6.10 37.99 -9.74
N GLY A 208 -7.29 37.62 -10.26
CA GLY A 208 -8.37 38.57 -10.58
C GLY A 208 -8.04 39.57 -11.70
N MET A 209 -6.93 39.37 -12.43
CA MET A 209 -6.49 40.22 -13.55
C MET A 209 -6.63 39.48 -14.87
N ASN A 210 -6.95 40.21 -15.94
CA ASN A 210 -6.89 39.70 -17.31
C ASN A 210 -5.43 39.69 -17.80
N VAL A 211 -5.07 38.70 -18.61
CA VAL A 211 -3.75 38.63 -19.28
C VAL A 211 -3.94 38.91 -20.76
N THR A 212 -3.22 39.92 -21.29
CA THR A 212 -3.31 40.33 -22.70
C THR A 212 -2.10 39.88 -23.50
N ALA A 213 -2.25 39.79 -24.82
CA ALA A 213 -1.16 39.46 -25.73
C ALA A 213 0.06 40.40 -25.60
N ALA A 214 -0.16 41.69 -25.31
CA ALA A 214 0.90 42.65 -25.06
C ALA A 214 1.70 42.36 -23.78
N ASP A 215 1.08 41.72 -22.77
CA ASP A 215 1.77 41.31 -21.54
C ASP A 215 2.65 40.08 -21.79
N LEU A 216 2.20 39.17 -22.66
CA LEU A 216 2.98 38.00 -23.08
C LEU A 216 4.12 38.37 -24.04
N ALA A 217 3.91 39.35 -24.92
CA ALA A 217 4.94 39.86 -25.84
C ALA A 217 6.12 40.51 -25.11
N ALA A 218 5.91 41.02 -23.88
CA ALA A 218 6.98 41.53 -23.03
C ALA A 218 7.90 40.44 -22.45
N LEU A 219 7.52 39.15 -22.57
CA LEU A 219 8.24 38.01 -22.00
C LEU A 219 8.80 37.08 -23.10
N PRO A 220 9.91 37.45 -23.75
CA PRO A 220 10.39 36.79 -24.98
C PRO A 220 10.89 35.35 -24.78
N ARG A 221 11.12 34.92 -23.53
CA ARG A 221 11.56 33.56 -23.18
C ARG A 221 10.43 32.66 -22.63
N LEU A 222 9.23 33.20 -22.46
CA LEU A 222 8.14 32.47 -21.83
C LEU A 222 7.71 31.29 -22.70
N ALA A 223 7.96 30.08 -22.20
CA ALA A 223 7.59 28.82 -22.84
C ALA A 223 6.32 28.23 -22.22
N ASP A 224 6.16 28.37 -20.90
CA ASP A 224 5.11 27.69 -20.14
C ASP A 224 4.26 28.72 -19.38
N LEU A 225 2.99 28.84 -19.74
CA LEU A 225 2.03 29.71 -19.08
C LEU A 225 0.93 28.86 -18.41
N LEU A 226 0.76 29.03 -17.11
CA LEU A 226 -0.29 28.39 -16.33
C LEU A 226 -1.18 29.48 -15.72
N VAL A 227 -2.48 29.45 -16.00
CA VAL A 227 -3.46 30.38 -15.42
C VAL A 227 -4.61 29.59 -14.79
N ARG A 228 -4.90 29.87 -13.53
CA ARG A 228 -5.90 29.16 -12.70
C ARG A 228 -6.76 30.15 -11.94
N ASP A 229 -8.07 29.92 -11.89
CA ASP A 229 -9.05 30.71 -11.12
C ASP A 229 -8.89 32.24 -11.26
N SER A 230 -8.39 32.71 -12.39
CA SER A 230 -8.06 34.11 -12.65
C SER A 230 -9.01 34.68 -13.71
N ALA A 231 -8.96 35.98 -13.95
CA ALA A 231 -9.82 36.59 -14.96
C ALA A 231 -9.28 36.31 -16.39
N ASN A 232 -10.04 36.74 -17.41
CA ASN A 232 -9.91 36.28 -18.79
C ASN A 232 -8.49 36.38 -19.37
N VAL A 233 -8.06 35.31 -20.04
CA VAL A 233 -6.76 35.25 -20.73
C VAL A 233 -6.98 35.38 -22.23
N HIS A 234 -6.46 36.45 -22.83
CA HIS A 234 -6.43 36.63 -24.29
C HIS A 234 -5.04 36.30 -24.82
N VAL A 235 -4.83 35.02 -25.18
CA VAL A 235 -3.63 34.58 -25.91
C VAL A 235 -3.87 34.80 -27.41
N GLU A 236 -3.42 35.93 -27.93
CA GLU A 236 -3.26 36.10 -29.38
C GLU A 236 -1.97 35.41 -29.86
N ALA A 237 -1.81 35.22 -31.17
CA ALA A 237 -0.82 34.34 -31.80
C ALA A 237 0.68 34.76 -31.66
N GLY A 238 1.02 35.70 -30.78
CA GLY A 238 2.34 36.36 -30.71
C GLY A 238 3.37 35.79 -29.72
N GLY A 239 3.08 34.71 -28.98
CA GLY A 239 3.98 34.17 -27.95
C GLY A 239 4.76 32.92 -28.38
N ALA A 240 6.01 32.77 -27.91
CA ALA A 240 6.85 31.57 -28.13
C ALA A 240 6.42 30.34 -27.28
N LEU A 241 5.18 30.34 -26.78
CA LEU A 241 4.62 29.38 -25.84
C LEU A 241 4.65 27.95 -26.41
N ARG A 242 4.95 26.99 -25.53
CA ARG A 242 5.00 25.55 -25.77
C ARG A 242 3.96 24.81 -24.94
N VAL A 243 3.74 25.25 -23.70
CA VAL A 243 2.71 24.74 -22.79
C VAL A 243 1.80 25.88 -22.36
N LEU A 244 0.50 25.65 -22.47
CA LEU A 244 -0.55 26.54 -21.98
C LEU A 244 -1.52 25.73 -21.11
N VAL A 245 -1.72 26.17 -19.87
CA VAL A 245 -2.72 25.63 -18.94
C VAL A 245 -3.69 26.75 -18.58
N LEU A 246 -4.99 26.50 -18.77
CA LEU A 246 -6.08 27.44 -18.49
C LEU A 246 -7.13 26.71 -17.65
N GLU A 247 -7.19 26.95 -16.35
CA GLU A 247 -8.23 26.40 -15.48
C GLU A 247 -9.11 27.57 -15.02
N LEU A 248 -10.12 27.93 -15.83
CA LEU A 248 -10.92 29.15 -15.65
C LEU A 248 -12.42 28.80 -15.63
N PRO A 249 -13.28 29.53 -14.89
CA PRO A 249 -14.73 29.25 -14.87
C PRO A 249 -15.44 29.36 -16.24
N SER A 250 -14.83 30.06 -17.20
CA SER A 250 -15.33 30.24 -18.57
C SER A 250 -14.19 30.54 -19.52
N ALA A 251 -13.33 29.55 -19.76
CA ALA A 251 -12.26 29.64 -20.76
C ALA A 251 -12.86 29.64 -22.17
N LEU A 252 -12.72 30.74 -22.91
CA LEU A 252 -13.05 30.79 -24.33
C LEU A 252 -11.78 30.47 -25.12
N LEU A 253 -11.76 29.34 -25.84
CA LEU A 253 -10.58 28.91 -26.59
C LEU A 253 -10.45 29.70 -27.88
N VAL A 254 -9.39 30.49 -27.99
CA VAL A 254 -9.11 31.32 -29.17
C VAL A 254 -8.87 30.43 -30.40
N ARG A 255 -9.50 30.77 -31.53
CA ARG A 255 -9.45 30.02 -32.81
C ARG A 255 -8.04 29.90 -33.41
N GLU A 256 -7.13 30.78 -33.00
CA GLU A 256 -5.73 30.83 -33.43
C GLU A 256 -4.80 30.65 -32.23
N LEU A 257 -4.39 29.40 -31.98
CA LEU A 257 -3.35 29.10 -31.00
C LEU A 257 -1.96 29.43 -31.57
N PRO A 258 -0.98 29.85 -30.74
CA PRO A 258 0.39 30.08 -31.19
C PRO A 258 0.99 28.87 -31.92
N PRO A 259 1.67 29.04 -33.07
CA PRO A 259 2.18 27.92 -33.89
C PRO A 259 3.31 27.13 -33.21
N THR A 260 3.91 27.68 -32.16
CA THR A 260 4.88 26.99 -31.31
C THR A 260 4.25 26.05 -30.28
N LEU A 261 2.94 26.21 -29.98
CA LEU A 261 2.26 25.54 -28.88
C LEU A 261 2.18 24.03 -29.13
N ARG A 262 2.60 23.23 -28.14
CA ARG A 262 2.66 21.77 -28.20
C ARG A 262 1.73 21.07 -27.22
N LYS A 263 1.39 21.74 -26.12
CA LYS A 263 0.49 21.22 -25.10
C LYS A 263 -0.50 22.30 -24.67
N LEU A 264 -1.78 22.00 -24.81
CA LEU A 264 -2.87 22.79 -24.24
C LEU A 264 -3.59 21.94 -23.20
N MET A 265 -3.80 22.50 -22.01
CA MET A 265 -4.71 21.97 -21.00
C MET A 265 -5.72 23.07 -20.70
N ALA A 266 -7.02 22.81 -20.90
CA ALA A 266 -8.07 23.79 -20.64
C ALA A 266 -9.19 23.15 -19.82
N ALA A 267 -9.58 23.80 -18.71
CA ALA A 267 -10.72 23.44 -17.89
C ALA A 267 -11.75 24.57 -17.88
N GLY A 268 -13.04 24.23 -17.88
CA GLY A 268 -14.15 25.18 -17.93
C GLY A 268 -14.34 25.82 -19.29
N TRP A 269 -14.17 25.05 -20.37
CA TRP A 269 -14.38 25.54 -21.75
C TRP A 269 -15.86 25.84 -21.98
N SER A 270 -16.20 27.12 -22.15
CA SER A 270 -17.59 27.61 -22.11
C SER A 270 -18.33 27.59 -23.46
N GLU A 271 -17.65 27.25 -24.57
CA GLU A 271 -18.30 27.19 -25.89
C GLU A 271 -19.21 25.95 -26.00
N THR A 272 -20.47 26.16 -26.39
CA THR A 272 -21.45 25.07 -26.57
C THR A 272 -21.37 24.41 -27.95
N HIS A 273 -21.05 25.20 -28.98
CA HIS A 273 -20.85 24.74 -30.36
C HIS A 273 -19.45 25.19 -30.83
N PRO A 274 -18.39 24.42 -30.52
CA PRO A 274 -17.04 24.78 -30.90
C PRO A 274 -16.85 24.71 -32.42
N THR A 275 -15.86 25.41 -32.94
CA THR A 275 -15.57 25.45 -34.41
C THR A 275 -14.21 24.82 -34.73
N PRO A 276 -14.03 24.23 -35.94
CA PRO A 276 -12.75 23.66 -36.34
C PRO A 276 -11.57 24.63 -36.25
N TRP A 277 -10.42 24.14 -35.80
CA TRP A 277 -9.26 24.99 -35.53
C TRP A 277 -8.57 25.45 -36.82
N LEU A 278 -8.25 26.75 -36.88
CA LEU A 278 -7.60 27.35 -38.05
C LEU A 278 -6.15 26.90 -38.20
N GLN A 279 -5.42 26.68 -37.10
CA GLN A 279 -4.08 26.09 -37.09
C GLN A 279 -3.89 25.25 -35.82
N CYS A 280 -3.12 24.15 -35.90
CA CYS A 280 -2.95 23.26 -34.76
C CYS A 280 -1.59 22.55 -34.77
N ALA A 281 -0.66 23.04 -33.94
CA ALA A 281 0.68 22.49 -33.77
C ALA A 281 0.81 21.54 -32.56
N LEU A 282 -0.31 21.26 -31.87
CA LEU A 282 -0.37 20.49 -30.63
C LEU A 282 0.05 19.02 -30.82
N LYS A 283 0.69 18.50 -29.76
CA LYS A 283 0.94 17.07 -29.52
C LYS A 283 0.02 16.53 -28.42
N VAL A 284 -0.40 17.38 -27.49
CA VAL A 284 -1.30 17.03 -26.37
C VAL A 284 -2.39 18.08 -26.25
N LEU A 285 -3.63 17.62 -26.19
CA LEU A 285 -4.82 18.41 -25.91
C LEU A 285 -5.59 17.75 -24.75
N ASP A 286 -5.67 18.43 -23.62
CA ASP A 286 -6.42 18.01 -22.43
C ASP A 286 -7.54 19.02 -22.18
N LEU A 287 -8.79 18.59 -22.33
CA LEU A 287 -9.99 19.41 -22.18
C LEU A 287 -10.81 18.86 -21.00
N ARG A 288 -11.17 19.75 -20.08
CA ARG A 288 -11.90 19.42 -18.85
C ARG A 288 -13.11 20.31 -18.68
N ASP A 289 -14.15 19.76 -18.07
CA ASP A 289 -15.37 20.52 -17.69
C ASP A 289 -15.93 21.32 -18.89
N VAL A 290 -16.00 20.66 -20.04
CA VAL A 290 -16.40 21.25 -21.33
C VAL A 290 -17.92 21.42 -21.37
N ALA A 291 -18.37 22.63 -21.76
CA ALA A 291 -19.78 22.98 -21.89
C ALA A 291 -20.43 22.49 -23.20
N ALA A 292 -19.63 22.10 -24.19
CA ALA A 292 -20.09 21.59 -25.48
C ALA A 292 -20.94 20.32 -25.35
N GLU A 293 -22.08 20.30 -26.05
CA GLU A 293 -22.99 19.15 -26.10
C GLU A 293 -22.56 18.11 -27.14
N GLU A 294 -21.85 18.59 -28.17
CA GLU A 294 -21.31 17.84 -29.30
C GLU A 294 -19.94 18.41 -29.74
N LEU A 295 -19.10 17.57 -30.35
CA LEU A 295 -17.86 17.99 -31.01
C LEU A 295 -18.00 17.77 -32.53
N PRO A 296 -17.82 18.80 -33.38
CA PRO A 296 -18.17 18.71 -34.79
C PRO A 296 -17.14 17.92 -35.61
N THR A 297 -17.62 17.40 -36.75
CA THR A 297 -16.80 16.70 -37.74
C THR A 297 -15.55 17.50 -38.12
N GLY A 298 -14.37 16.87 -38.09
CA GLY A 298 -13.13 17.45 -38.59
C GLY A 298 -12.59 18.64 -37.79
N TRP A 299 -13.00 18.88 -36.54
CA TRP A 299 -12.45 19.97 -35.73
C TRP A 299 -10.92 19.86 -35.51
N LEU A 300 -10.40 18.63 -35.55
CA LEU A 300 -8.98 18.28 -35.48
C LEU A 300 -8.31 18.10 -36.87
N ALA A 301 -8.97 18.46 -37.97
CA ALA A 301 -8.46 18.23 -39.34
C ALA A 301 -7.08 18.87 -39.60
N ARG A 302 -6.73 19.93 -38.87
CA ARG A 302 -5.42 20.61 -38.97
C ARG A 302 -4.43 20.21 -37.86
N CYS A 303 -4.80 19.27 -36.97
CA CYS A 303 -4.01 18.79 -35.82
C CYS A 303 -3.16 17.55 -36.12
N ALA A 304 -2.47 17.51 -37.27
CA ALA A 304 -1.72 16.32 -37.71
C ALA A 304 -0.59 15.86 -36.76
N ALA A 305 -0.13 16.72 -35.85
CA ALA A 305 0.90 16.42 -34.87
C ALA A 305 0.38 15.81 -33.54
N LEU A 306 -0.94 15.72 -33.37
CA LEU A 306 -1.59 15.32 -32.11
C LEU A 306 -1.29 13.84 -31.77
N ARG A 307 -0.99 13.56 -30.50
CA ARG A 307 -0.62 12.23 -29.98
C ARG A 307 -1.51 11.78 -28.82
N SER A 308 -1.88 12.70 -27.93
CA SER A 308 -2.83 12.44 -26.85
C SER A 308 -3.97 13.45 -26.89
N LEU A 309 -5.20 12.96 -26.91
CA LEU A 309 -6.43 13.75 -26.78
C LEU A 309 -7.19 13.27 -25.56
N HIS A 310 -7.37 14.15 -24.58
CA HIS A 310 -8.19 13.89 -23.40
C HIS A 310 -9.38 14.86 -23.40
N VAL A 311 -10.58 14.31 -23.25
CA VAL A 311 -11.82 15.02 -22.96
C VAL A 311 -12.38 14.40 -21.68
N ILE A 312 -12.26 15.12 -20.58
CA ILE A 312 -12.54 14.64 -19.22
C ILE A 312 -13.64 15.51 -18.61
N THR A 313 -14.53 14.94 -17.80
CA THR A 313 -15.58 15.67 -17.06
C THR A 313 -16.49 16.59 -17.90
N ALA A 314 -16.58 16.34 -19.20
CA ALA A 314 -17.50 17.04 -20.09
C ALA A 314 -18.94 16.54 -19.86
N ALA A 315 -19.54 16.96 -18.75
CA ALA A 315 -20.84 16.47 -18.27
C ALA A 315 -22.00 16.72 -19.26
N ARG A 316 -21.85 17.66 -20.20
CA ARG A 316 -22.80 17.94 -21.27
C ARG A 316 -22.53 17.21 -22.58
N LEU A 317 -21.31 16.75 -22.81
CA LEU A 317 -20.93 16.10 -24.06
C LEU A 317 -21.66 14.76 -24.17
N SER A 318 -22.66 14.71 -25.05
CA SER A 318 -23.57 13.57 -25.19
C SER A 318 -23.48 12.89 -26.57
N ARG A 319 -22.81 13.54 -27.53
CA ARG A 319 -22.62 13.05 -28.90
C ARG A 319 -21.20 13.33 -29.40
N LEU A 320 -20.71 12.43 -30.25
CA LEU A 320 -19.51 12.62 -31.07
C LEU A 320 -19.95 12.45 -32.53
N GLU A 321 -19.63 13.42 -33.39
CA GLU A 321 -19.96 13.32 -34.81
C GLU A 321 -19.01 12.37 -35.56
N PRO A 322 -19.46 11.72 -36.66
CA PRO A 322 -18.59 10.96 -37.53
C PRO A 322 -17.39 11.80 -38.01
N GLY A 323 -16.18 11.25 -38.00
CA GLY A 323 -14.99 12.01 -38.40
C GLY A 323 -14.57 13.15 -37.47
N VAL A 324 -15.05 13.19 -36.21
CA VAL A 324 -14.56 14.10 -35.16
C VAL A 324 -13.03 14.00 -34.93
N LEU A 325 -12.42 12.84 -35.19
CA LEU A 325 -10.97 12.59 -35.10
C LEU A 325 -10.20 12.80 -36.42
N ARG A 326 -10.90 13.19 -37.50
CA ARG A 326 -10.31 13.28 -38.84
C ARG A 326 -9.09 14.19 -38.84
N GLY A 327 -8.00 13.71 -39.45
CA GLY A 327 -6.71 14.42 -39.52
C GLY A 327 -5.75 14.15 -38.34
N ALA A 328 -6.20 13.58 -37.22
CA ALA A 328 -5.35 13.25 -36.06
C ALA A 328 -4.55 11.94 -36.26
N VAL A 329 -3.93 11.73 -37.43
CA VAL A 329 -3.36 10.44 -37.88
C VAL A 329 -2.22 9.88 -37.00
N LEU A 330 -1.60 10.72 -36.17
CA LEU A 330 -0.55 10.33 -35.21
C LEU A 330 -1.06 10.09 -33.78
N LEU A 331 -2.39 10.10 -33.57
CA LEU A 331 -3.00 9.89 -32.26
C LEU A 331 -2.70 8.47 -31.75
N ARG A 332 -2.19 8.41 -30.52
CA ARG A 332 -1.83 7.17 -29.80
C ARG A 332 -2.70 6.94 -28.56
N GLU A 333 -3.23 8.02 -28.00
CA GLU A 333 -4.01 8.00 -26.77
C GLU A 333 -5.26 8.87 -26.96
N LEU A 334 -6.42 8.23 -26.77
CA LEU A 334 -7.72 8.89 -26.77
C LEU A 334 -8.42 8.56 -25.44
N ARG A 335 -8.77 9.60 -24.69
CA ARG A 335 -9.57 9.47 -23.47
C ARG A 335 -10.81 10.36 -23.58
N VAL A 336 -12.00 9.77 -23.53
CA VAL A 336 -13.27 10.50 -23.45
C VAL A 336 -14.04 9.95 -22.25
N VAL A 337 -13.84 10.58 -21.09
CA VAL A 337 -14.10 9.98 -19.76
C VAL A 337 -14.94 10.91 -18.89
N ARG A 338 -15.94 10.36 -18.19
CA ARG A 338 -16.91 11.14 -17.39
C ARG A 338 -17.68 12.14 -18.26
N THR A 339 -18.31 11.62 -19.32
CA THR A 339 -19.19 12.36 -20.23
C THR A 339 -20.57 11.69 -20.32
N ALA A 340 -21.53 12.32 -21.00
CA ALA A 340 -22.89 11.81 -21.13
C ALA A 340 -23.11 10.89 -22.36
N LEU A 341 -22.03 10.40 -22.99
CA LEU A 341 -22.09 9.60 -24.21
C LEU A 341 -22.89 8.30 -24.04
N GLN A 342 -23.90 8.10 -24.88
CA GLN A 342 -24.75 6.90 -24.93
C GLN A 342 -24.42 5.97 -26.11
N TYR A 343 -23.93 6.54 -27.21
CA TYR A 343 -23.58 5.85 -28.46
C TYR A 343 -22.30 6.42 -29.05
N LEU A 344 -21.63 5.65 -29.91
CA LEU A 344 -20.48 6.09 -30.70
C LEU A 344 -20.81 6.00 -32.20
N PRO A 345 -20.39 6.97 -33.04
CA PRO A 345 -20.62 6.88 -34.47
C PRO A 345 -19.81 5.73 -35.09
N PRO A 346 -20.36 5.00 -36.08
CA PRO A 346 -19.59 4.06 -36.89
C PRO A 346 -18.39 4.77 -37.54
N GLY A 347 -17.23 4.09 -37.59
CA GLY A 347 -16.01 4.64 -38.19
C GLY A 347 -15.34 5.76 -37.36
N LEU A 348 -15.74 6.00 -36.10
CA LEU A 348 -15.11 7.00 -35.21
C LEU A 348 -13.58 6.92 -35.21
N LEU A 349 -13.03 5.70 -35.25
CA LEU A 349 -11.60 5.42 -35.11
C LEU A 349 -10.87 5.20 -36.45
N ASP A 350 -11.57 5.34 -37.59
CA ASP A 350 -11.03 4.99 -38.91
C ASP A 350 -9.80 5.83 -39.31
N ASP A 351 -9.73 7.08 -38.85
CA ASP A 351 -8.65 8.03 -39.13
C ASP A 351 -7.45 7.91 -38.15
N VAL A 352 -7.51 7.03 -37.15
CA VAL A 352 -6.51 6.92 -36.06
C VAL A 352 -5.88 5.50 -35.94
N PRO A 353 -5.28 4.94 -37.00
CA PRO A 353 -4.76 3.56 -37.00
C PRO A 353 -3.56 3.31 -36.05
N GLN A 354 -2.95 4.38 -35.54
CA GLN A 354 -1.83 4.35 -34.58
C GLN A 354 -2.28 4.37 -33.10
N LEU A 355 -3.60 4.33 -32.84
CA LEU A 355 -4.16 4.36 -31.50
C LEU A 355 -3.74 3.12 -30.69
N LYS A 356 -3.13 3.36 -29.52
CA LYS A 356 -2.64 2.35 -28.57
C LYS A 356 -3.48 2.28 -27.30
N LEU A 357 -4.00 3.41 -26.83
CA LEU A 357 -4.85 3.50 -25.66
C LEU A 357 -6.17 4.19 -26.01
N LEU A 358 -7.27 3.50 -25.70
CA LEU A 358 -8.62 4.06 -25.74
C LEU A 358 -9.27 3.94 -24.35
N ASP A 359 -9.65 5.07 -23.77
CA ASP A 359 -10.42 5.14 -22.54
C ASP A 359 -11.77 5.81 -22.81
N LEU A 360 -12.84 5.04 -22.65
CA LEU A 360 -14.23 5.49 -22.75
C LEU A 360 -14.98 5.18 -21.44
N SER A 361 -14.27 5.15 -20.32
CA SER A 361 -14.86 4.83 -19.02
C SER A 361 -15.73 5.95 -18.46
N SER A 362 -16.61 5.57 -17.52
CA SER A 362 -17.52 6.51 -16.83
C SER A 362 -18.45 7.26 -17.78
N ASN A 363 -19.02 6.55 -18.76
CA ASN A 363 -20.00 7.10 -19.71
C ASN A 363 -21.34 6.35 -19.55
N HIS A 364 -22.21 6.42 -20.55
CA HIS A 364 -23.53 5.77 -20.55
C HIS A 364 -23.70 4.81 -21.73
N LEU A 365 -22.59 4.30 -22.28
CA LEU A 365 -22.57 3.44 -23.47
C LEU A 365 -23.28 2.11 -23.18
N LEU A 366 -24.17 1.72 -24.11
CA LEU A 366 -24.93 0.47 -24.07
C LEU A 366 -24.31 -0.62 -24.97
N GLU A 367 -23.74 -0.20 -26.10
CA GLU A 367 -23.14 -1.06 -27.13
C GLU A 367 -22.00 -0.35 -27.87
N LEU A 368 -21.24 -1.11 -28.67
CA LEU A 368 -20.17 -0.60 -29.54
C LEU A 368 -20.47 -1.00 -30.99
N PRO A 369 -20.36 -0.09 -31.98
CA PRO A 369 -20.54 -0.43 -33.39
C PRO A 369 -19.63 -1.61 -33.79
N GLY A 370 -20.20 -2.62 -34.45
CA GLY A 370 -19.48 -3.89 -34.71
C GLY A 370 -18.21 -3.77 -35.56
N ILE A 371 -18.05 -2.69 -36.32
CA ILE A 371 -16.84 -2.39 -37.13
C ILE A 371 -15.94 -1.31 -36.54
N LEU A 372 -16.21 -0.82 -35.31
CA LEU A 372 -15.52 0.32 -34.69
C LEU A 372 -13.99 0.18 -34.67
N PHE A 373 -13.49 -1.05 -34.50
CA PHE A 373 -12.06 -1.34 -34.34
C PHE A 373 -11.37 -1.87 -35.61
N ALA A 374 -12.08 -1.94 -36.75
CA ALA A 374 -11.61 -2.63 -37.95
C ALA A 374 -10.31 -2.05 -38.55
N LYS A 375 -9.95 -0.81 -38.22
CA LYS A 375 -8.72 -0.12 -38.67
C LYS A 375 -7.72 0.16 -37.55
N THR A 376 -8.05 -0.09 -36.28
CA THR A 376 -7.20 0.20 -35.11
C THR A 376 -6.44 -1.03 -34.62
N ASN A 377 -5.62 -1.61 -35.49
CA ASN A 377 -4.87 -2.85 -35.20
C ASN A 377 -3.69 -2.65 -34.22
N SER A 378 -3.45 -1.42 -33.77
CA SER A 378 -2.39 -1.05 -32.82
C SER A 378 -2.86 -0.96 -31.36
N LEU A 379 -4.14 -1.25 -31.08
CA LEU A 379 -4.77 -0.99 -29.78
C LEU A 379 -4.29 -2.00 -28.72
N GLU A 380 -3.58 -1.50 -27.70
CA GLU A 380 -2.95 -2.29 -26.64
C GLU A 380 -3.75 -2.22 -25.33
N SER A 381 -4.41 -1.09 -25.06
CA SER A 381 -5.16 -0.86 -23.83
C SER A 381 -6.54 -0.29 -24.11
N LEU A 382 -7.58 -0.94 -23.59
CA LEU A 382 -8.97 -0.54 -23.75
C LEU A 382 -9.68 -0.49 -22.39
N ASN A 383 -10.16 0.70 -22.00
CA ASN A 383 -10.95 0.91 -20.79
C ASN A 383 -12.39 1.28 -21.16
N LEU A 384 -13.32 0.42 -20.77
CA LEU A 384 -14.77 0.51 -20.98
C LEU A 384 -15.53 0.46 -19.64
N SER A 385 -14.82 0.58 -18.51
CA SER A 385 -15.39 0.48 -17.18
C SER A 385 -16.42 1.59 -16.88
N TRP A 386 -17.33 1.36 -15.93
CA TRP A 386 -18.38 2.31 -15.55
C TRP A 386 -19.23 2.77 -16.76
N ASN A 387 -19.77 1.79 -17.47
CA ASN A 387 -20.72 1.99 -18.56
C ASN A 387 -21.98 1.14 -18.29
N ARG A 388 -22.81 0.92 -19.32
CA ARG A 388 -24.05 0.12 -19.23
C ARG A 388 -24.00 -1.09 -20.16
N PHE A 389 -22.80 -1.60 -20.47
CA PHE A 389 -22.61 -2.72 -21.37
C PHE A 389 -23.19 -4.02 -20.77
N THR A 390 -23.72 -4.86 -21.66
CA THR A 390 -24.06 -6.26 -21.42
C THR A 390 -23.09 -7.17 -22.19
N GLN A 391 -23.18 -8.50 -22.00
CA GLN A 391 -22.35 -9.49 -22.70
C GLN A 391 -22.26 -9.33 -24.23
N ASN A 392 -23.23 -8.67 -24.88
CA ASN A 392 -23.22 -8.41 -26.33
C ASN A 392 -21.96 -7.66 -26.78
N VAL A 393 -21.40 -6.77 -25.93
CA VAL A 393 -20.19 -5.98 -26.25
C VAL A 393 -18.98 -6.86 -26.58
N LEU A 394 -18.91 -8.06 -25.98
CA LEU A 394 -17.78 -8.98 -26.11
C LEU A 394 -17.58 -9.47 -27.56
N SER A 395 -18.65 -9.45 -28.37
CA SER A 395 -18.57 -9.78 -29.80
C SER A 395 -17.72 -8.76 -30.57
N SER A 396 -17.99 -7.45 -30.41
CA SER A 396 -17.20 -6.35 -30.98
C SER A 396 -15.76 -6.27 -30.45
N LEU A 397 -15.49 -6.87 -29.28
CA LEU A 397 -14.15 -6.92 -28.69
C LEU A 397 -13.33 -8.14 -29.15
N SER A 398 -13.99 -9.22 -29.58
CA SER A 398 -13.34 -10.49 -29.95
C SER A 398 -12.34 -10.38 -31.10
N THR A 399 -12.47 -9.35 -31.95
CA THR A 399 -11.60 -9.10 -33.10
C THR A 399 -10.30 -8.36 -32.75
N ILE A 400 -10.17 -7.78 -31.56
CA ILE A 400 -9.08 -6.86 -31.20
C ILE A 400 -7.88 -7.63 -30.64
N THR A 401 -7.29 -8.52 -31.44
CA THR A 401 -6.24 -9.46 -31.00
C THR A 401 -4.93 -8.82 -30.51
N SER A 402 -4.76 -7.51 -30.68
CA SER A 402 -3.64 -6.71 -30.19
C SER A 402 -3.74 -6.33 -28.69
N LEU A 403 -4.90 -6.51 -28.06
CA LEU A 403 -5.12 -6.07 -26.67
C LEU A 403 -4.21 -6.78 -25.67
N VAL A 404 -3.63 -5.97 -24.78
CA VAL A 404 -2.81 -6.37 -23.63
C VAL A 404 -3.57 -6.09 -22.31
N CYS A 405 -4.32 -4.99 -22.25
CA CYS A 405 -5.12 -4.60 -21.09
C CYS A 405 -6.58 -4.34 -21.50
N LEU A 406 -7.53 -4.97 -20.81
CA LEU A 406 -8.96 -4.77 -21.01
C LEU A 406 -9.66 -4.55 -19.65
N ASP A 407 -10.30 -3.40 -19.49
CA ASP A 407 -11.09 -3.04 -18.31
C ASP A 407 -12.57 -2.91 -18.68
N LEU A 408 -13.38 -3.81 -18.15
CA LEU A 408 -14.84 -3.89 -18.34
C LEU A 408 -15.59 -3.75 -17.01
N SER A 409 -14.89 -3.39 -15.93
CA SER A 409 -15.43 -3.31 -14.56
C SER A 409 -16.63 -2.36 -14.46
N TYR A 410 -17.55 -2.58 -13.52
CA TYR A 410 -18.74 -1.75 -13.31
C TYR A 410 -19.61 -1.65 -14.59
N ASN A 411 -19.97 -2.82 -15.13
CA ASN A 411 -20.93 -3.03 -16.23
C ASN A 411 -21.88 -4.17 -15.85
N ASN A 412 -22.90 -4.50 -16.66
CA ASN A 412 -23.86 -5.56 -16.36
C ASN A 412 -23.68 -6.77 -17.30
N LEU A 413 -22.50 -7.39 -17.27
CA LEU A 413 -22.15 -8.45 -18.21
C LEU A 413 -22.87 -9.77 -17.93
N ASN A 414 -22.95 -10.18 -16.65
CA ASN A 414 -23.40 -11.50 -16.20
C ASN A 414 -22.54 -12.65 -16.78
N ASP A 415 -22.90 -13.91 -16.50
CA ASP A 415 -22.13 -15.07 -16.97
C ASP A 415 -22.25 -15.33 -18.49
N PHE A 416 -21.18 -15.01 -19.23
CA PHE A 416 -21.13 -15.10 -20.70
C PHE A 416 -20.39 -16.34 -21.25
N CYS A 417 -19.88 -17.23 -20.40
CA CYS A 417 -19.20 -18.47 -20.81
C CYS A 417 -19.94 -19.74 -20.34
N SER A 418 -21.27 -19.69 -20.37
CA SER A 418 -22.14 -20.78 -19.92
C SER A 418 -21.90 -22.12 -20.65
N ARG A 419 -22.04 -23.23 -19.92
CA ARG A 419 -22.00 -24.61 -20.46
C ARG A 419 -23.07 -24.89 -21.52
N LYS A 420 -24.09 -24.04 -21.65
CA LYS A 420 -25.16 -24.13 -22.67
C LYS A 420 -24.82 -23.39 -23.98
N SER A 421 -23.64 -22.78 -24.11
CA SER A 421 -23.21 -22.11 -25.35
C SER A 421 -23.17 -23.09 -26.53
N LYS A 422 -23.56 -22.60 -27.72
CA LYS A 422 -23.43 -23.35 -29.00
C LYS A 422 -21.99 -23.39 -29.53
N ALA A 423 -21.10 -22.53 -29.01
CA ALA A 423 -19.67 -22.55 -29.28
C ALA A 423 -18.98 -23.63 -28.41
N VAL A 424 -17.65 -23.58 -28.27
CA VAL A 424 -16.91 -24.45 -27.34
C VAL A 424 -17.49 -24.29 -25.92
N PRO A 425 -18.06 -25.34 -25.30
CA PRO A 425 -18.72 -25.20 -24.01
C PRO A 425 -17.76 -24.73 -22.92
N GLY A 426 -18.13 -23.66 -22.21
CA GLY A 426 -17.30 -23.04 -21.18
C GLY A 426 -16.35 -21.93 -21.67
N SER A 427 -16.24 -21.69 -22.98
CA SER A 427 -15.40 -20.61 -23.53
C SER A 427 -16.16 -19.29 -23.67
N SER A 428 -15.47 -18.18 -23.43
CA SER A 428 -15.96 -16.82 -23.63
C SER A 428 -15.80 -16.35 -25.09
N PRO A 429 -16.53 -15.30 -25.52
CA PRO A 429 -16.28 -14.65 -26.81
C PRO A 429 -14.87 -14.05 -26.96
N LEU A 430 -14.13 -13.87 -25.86
CA LEU A 430 -12.79 -13.28 -25.84
C LEU A 430 -11.67 -14.31 -26.12
N GLN A 431 -11.99 -15.57 -26.41
CA GLN A 431 -11.05 -16.69 -26.58
C GLN A 431 -9.90 -16.49 -27.60
N TYR A 432 -9.99 -15.46 -28.45
CA TYR A 432 -8.98 -15.09 -29.45
C TYR A 432 -7.96 -14.04 -28.95
N LEU A 433 -8.20 -13.40 -27.80
CA LEU A 433 -7.37 -12.32 -27.24
C LEU A 433 -6.11 -12.83 -26.53
N LYS A 434 -5.28 -13.59 -27.25
CA LYS A 434 -4.11 -14.30 -26.70
C LYS A 434 -2.99 -13.39 -26.16
N GLN A 435 -2.98 -12.10 -26.52
CA GLN A 435 -2.00 -11.14 -26.02
C GLN A 435 -2.39 -10.49 -24.68
N LEU A 436 -3.60 -10.75 -24.18
CA LEU A 436 -4.12 -10.11 -22.99
C LEU A 436 -3.35 -10.55 -21.74
N ARG A 437 -2.79 -9.58 -21.00
CA ARG A 437 -2.10 -9.75 -19.71
C ARG A 437 -2.98 -9.35 -18.54
N SER A 438 -3.83 -8.33 -18.72
CA SER A 438 -4.70 -7.81 -17.66
C SER A 438 -6.16 -7.78 -18.12
N LEU A 439 -7.01 -8.53 -17.41
CA LEU A 439 -8.45 -8.57 -17.60
C LEU A 439 -9.13 -8.10 -16.32
N LYS A 440 -9.92 -7.03 -16.38
CA LYS A 440 -10.66 -6.54 -15.22
C LYS A 440 -12.17 -6.55 -15.46
N LEU A 441 -12.86 -7.17 -14.52
CA LEU A 441 -14.27 -7.49 -14.53
C LEU A 441 -14.89 -7.24 -13.15
N ALA A 442 -14.31 -6.32 -12.36
CA ALA A 442 -14.81 -6.01 -11.03
C ALA A 442 -16.25 -5.50 -11.10
N ASN A 443 -17.15 -6.00 -10.24
CA ASN A 443 -18.56 -5.62 -10.23
C ASN A 443 -19.23 -5.74 -11.63
N THR A 444 -19.25 -6.96 -12.18
CA THR A 444 -19.87 -7.27 -13.49
C THR A 444 -20.94 -8.37 -13.43
N SER A 445 -21.31 -8.80 -12.22
CA SER A 445 -22.28 -9.89 -11.95
C SER A 445 -21.86 -11.26 -12.49
N ILE A 446 -20.55 -11.50 -12.64
CA ILE A 446 -20.00 -12.82 -13.02
C ILE A 446 -19.93 -13.74 -11.80
N SER A 447 -20.13 -15.05 -11.99
CA SER A 447 -20.04 -16.08 -10.95
C SER A 447 -19.05 -17.22 -11.27
N MET A 448 -18.48 -17.26 -12.49
CA MET A 448 -17.57 -18.33 -12.91
C MET A 448 -16.34 -17.87 -13.73
N ILE A 449 -15.27 -18.66 -13.69
CA ILE A 449 -14.05 -18.47 -14.50
C ILE A 449 -14.16 -19.26 -15.81
N CYS A 450 -14.02 -18.56 -16.93
CA CYS A 450 -14.16 -19.17 -18.25
C CYS A 450 -13.00 -20.13 -18.58
N ARG A 451 -13.25 -21.07 -19.48
CA ARG A 451 -12.31 -22.14 -19.87
C ARG A 451 -11.12 -21.60 -20.68
N ASP A 452 -11.41 -20.71 -21.63
CA ASP A 452 -10.44 -20.06 -22.50
C ASP A 452 -9.43 -19.18 -21.72
N TRP A 453 -9.83 -18.60 -20.59
CA TRP A 453 -8.92 -17.84 -19.73
C TRP A 453 -7.82 -18.72 -19.13
N ARG A 454 -8.09 -20.02 -18.95
CA ARG A 454 -7.19 -21.01 -18.35
C ARG A 454 -6.36 -21.75 -19.39
N GLU A 455 -6.98 -22.12 -20.52
CA GLU A 455 -6.39 -22.95 -21.57
C GLU A 455 -5.83 -22.16 -22.77
N ASN A 456 -6.45 -21.05 -23.16
CA ASN A 456 -6.12 -20.35 -24.43
C ASN A 456 -5.39 -19.01 -24.23
N MET A 457 -5.67 -18.28 -23.16
CA MET A 457 -5.12 -16.94 -22.89
C MET A 457 -3.79 -17.02 -22.14
N THR A 458 -2.78 -17.63 -22.78
CA THR A 458 -1.51 -18.02 -22.14
C THR A 458 -0.65 -16.87 -21.60
N ASN A 459 -0.90 -15.63 -22.04
CA ASN A 459 -0.18 -14.44 -21.59
C ASN A 459 -0.86 -13.73 -20.40
N LEU A 460 -1.97 -14.25 -19.89
CA LEU A 460 -2.71 -13.63 -18.79
C LEU A 460 -1.86 -13.64 -17.51
N GLU A 461 -1.76 -12.48 -16.86
CA GLU A 461 -0.96 -12.26 -15.64
C GLU A 461 -1.84 -11.85 -14.46
N THR A 462 -2.89 -11.07 -14.72
CA THR A 462 -3.80 -10.56 -13.68
C THR A 462 -5.27 -10.64 -14.11
N ILE A 463 -6.13 -11.13 -13.23
CA ILE A 463 -7.59 -11.06 -13.40
C ILE A 463 -8.21 -10.38 -12.17
N ASP A 464 -8.93 -9.28 -12.37
CA ASP A 464 -9.73 -8.64 -11.31
C ASP A 464 -11.19 -9.10 -11.43
N LEU A 465 -11.63 -9.89 -10.46
CA LEU A 465 -13.00 -10.39 -10.28
C LEU A 465 -13.61 -9.85 -8.97
N THR A 466 -13.13 -8.73 -8.44
CA THR A 466 -13.62 -8.21 -7.16
C THR A 466 -15.09 -7.77 -7.22
N HIS A 467 -15.78 -7.79 -6.08
CA HIS A 467 -17.19 -7.35 -5.97
C HIS A 467 -18.17 -8.09 -6.91
N ASN A 468 -17.94 -9.38 -7.17
CA ASN A 468 -18.79 -10.22 -8.03
C ASN A 468 -19.60 -11.23 -7.21
N LEU A 469 -20.16 -12.25 -7.86
CA LEU A 469 -21.10 -13.21 -7.28
C LEU A 469 -20.47 -14.60 -7.05
N PHE A 470 -19.16 -14.70 -6.84
CA PHE A 470 -18.49 -15.97 -6.59
C PHE A 470 -18.79 -16.50 -5.18
N GLU A 471 -19.37 -17.70 -5.10
CA GLU A 471 -19.68 -18.43 -3.85
C GLU A 471 -18.65 -19.53 -3.52
N TYR A 472 -18.05 -20.13 -4.55
CA TYR A 472 -17.03 -21.18 -4.42
C TYR A 472 -16.03 -21.11 -5.57
N ILE A 473 -14.85 -21.70 -5.36
CA ILE A 473 -13.82 -21.86 -6.39
C ILE A 473 -13.50 -23.35 -6.54
N THR A 474 -13.49 -23.87 -7.77
CA THR A 474 -13.18 -25.28 -8.03
C THR A 474 -11.68 -25.52 -8.21
N PHE A 475 -11.24 -26.77 -8.18
CA PHE A 475 -9.86 -27.14 -8.56
C PHE A 475 -9.50 -26.66 -9.97
N ALA A 476 -10.42 -26.80 -10.92
CA ALA A 476 -10.21 -26.42 -12.31
C ALA A 476 -10.02 -24.90 -12.50
N ASP A 477 -10.59 -24.08 -11.60
CA ASP A 477 -10.44 -22.63 -11.59
C ASP A 477 -9.06 -22.16 -11.10
N MET A 478 -8.22 -23.09 -10.62
CA MET A 478 -6.83 -22.82 -10.21
C MET A 478 -5.81 -23.28 -11.26
N GLN A 479 -6.20 -24.08 -12.25
CA GLN A 479 -5.32 -24.67 -13.27
C GLN A 479 -5.13 -23.73 -14.48
N PHE A 480 -4.46 -22.59 -14.29
CA PHE A 480 -4.03 -21.72 -15.39
C PHE A 480 -2.69 -22.20 -15.99
N TYR A 481 -2.49 -21.99 -17.29
CA TYR A 481 -1.22 -22.33 -17.98
C TYR A 481 0.00 -21.58 -17.46
N GLY A 482 -0.20 -20.35 -16.95
CA GLY A 482 0.85 -19.46 -16.46
C GLY A 482 0.65 -19.04 -15.00
N ARG A 483 1.52 -18.13 -14.54
CA ARG A 483 1.37 -17.51 -13.21
C ARG A 483 0.35 -16.38 -13.28
N VAL A 484 -0.88 -16.66 -12.87
CA VAL A 484 -1.98 -15.69 -12.87
C VAL A 484 -2.33 -15.28 -11.45
N ASP A 485 -2.36 -13.97 -11.20
CA ASP A 485 -2.87 -13.39 -9.95
C ASP A 485 -4.36 -13.04 -10.15
N VAL A 486 -5.24 -13.74 -9.45
CA VAL A 486 -6.69 -13.65 -9.59
C VAL A 486 -7.28 -13.04 -8.31
N ASP A 487 -7.80 -11.82 -8.41
CA ASP A 487 -8.40 -11.11 -7.29
C ASP A 487 -9.90 -11.38 -7.19
N LEU A 488 -10.30 -12.00 -6.09
CA LEU A 488 -11.68 -12.37 -5.74
C LEU A 488 -12.12 -11.67 -4.45
N GLN A 489 -11.44 -10.61 -4.01
CA GLN A 489 -11.86 -9.83 -2.85
C GLN A 489 -13.29 -9.25 -3.03
N ARG A 490 -14.02 -9.17 -1.92
CA ARG A 490 -15.40 -8.68 -1.81
C ARG A 490 -16.40 -9.52 -2.62
N ASN A 491 -16.08 -10.79 -2.85
CA ASN A 491 -17.04 -11.85 -3.20
C ASN A 491 -17.52 -12.59 -1.92
N ASN A 492 -18.42 -13.56 -2.08
CA ASN A 492 -18.93 -14.40 -0.99
C ASN A 492 -18.32 -15.83 -1.02
N VAL A 493 -17.03 -15.95 -1.35
CA VAL A 493 -16.38 -17.26 -1.51
C VAL A 493 -16.28 -17.97 -0.16
N SER A 494 -17.14 -18.97 0.05
CA SER A 494 -17.25 -19.70 1.32
C SER A 494 -16.51 -21.03 1.32
N THR A 495 -16.25 -21.62 0.15
CA THR A 495 -15.65 -22.96 0.04
C THR A 495 -14.75 -23.13 -1.20
N LEU A 496 -13.81 -24.06 -1.10
CA LEU A 496 -12.96 -24.53 -2.19
C LEU A 496 -13.45 -25.93 -2.60
N HIS A 497 -14.20 -26.00 -3.70
CA HIS A 497 -14.88 -27.22 -4.12
C HIS A 497 -13.91 -28.16 -4.85
N TYR A 498 -13.37 -29.10 -4.08
CA TYR A 498 -12.51 -30.18 -4.58
C TYR A 498 -13.24 -31.51 -4.40
N THR A 499 -13.34 -32.30 -5.46
CA THR A 499 -13.75 -33.70 -5.36
C THR A 499 -12.55 -34.58 -4.96
N ARG A 500 -12.82 -35.84 -4.60
CA ARG A 500 -11.76 -36.85 -4.39
C ARG A 500 -10.87 -37.01 -5.63
N HIS A 501 -11.43 -36.94 -6.83
CA HIS A 501 -10.68 -37.03 -8.08
C HIS A 501 -9.78 -35.80 -8.30
N ASP A 502 -10.24 -34.61 -7.89
CA ASP A 502 -9.41 -33.40 -7.94
C ASP A 502 -8.22 -33.48 -6.98
N TYR A 503 -8.44 -34.02 -5.77
CA TYR A 503 -7.35 -34.34 -4.84
C TYR A 503 -6.35 -35.33 -5.46
N GLU A 504 -6.81 -36.46 -6.01
CA GLU A 504 -5.97 -37.49 -6.63
C GLU A 504 -5.13 -36.93 -7.79
N ARG A 505 -5.69 -35.99 -8.58
CA ARG A 505 -4.93 -35.23 -9.60
C ARG A 505 -3.94 -34.25 -8.97
N ALA A 506 -4.37 -33.43 -8.02
CA ALA A 506 -3.54 -32.41 -7.38
C ALA A 506 -2.26 -32.98 -6.72
N VAL A 507 -2.32 -34.22 -6.19
CA VAL A 507 -1.16 -34.87 -5.55
C VAL A 507 -0.33 -35.75 -6.51
N SER A 508 -0.75 -35.92 -7.76
CA SER A 508 -0.08 -36.75 -8.77
C SER A 508 1.33 -36.25 -9.10
N PRO A 509 2.39 -37.10 -9.11
CA PRO A 509 3.77 -36.70 -9.41
C PRO A 509 3.97 -36.06 -10.79
N HIS A 510 3.00 -36.21 -11.69
CA HIS A 510 3.01 -35.62 -13.03
C HIS A 510 2.29 -34.27 -13.12
N GLU A 511 1.51 -33.88 -12.11
CA GLU A 511 0.79 -32.61 -12.09
C GLU A 511 1.73 -31.47 -11.66
N PRO A 512 1.88 -30.39 -12.45
CA PRO A 512 2.74 -29.26 -12.12
C PRO A 512 2.20 -28.44 -10.94
N PRO A 513 3.06 -27.71 -10.20
CA PRO A 513 2.62 -26.86 -9.10
C PRO A 513 1.69 -25.75 -9.58
N LEU A 514 0.63 -25.46 -8.81
CA LEU A 514 -0.28 -24.37 -9.12
C LEU A 514 0.45 -23.03 -9.01
N LEU A 515 0.60 -22.33 -10.14
CA LEU A 515 1.22 -21.01 -10.21
C LEU A 515 0.22 -19.86 -9.92
N THR A 516 -1.07 -20.19 -9.88
CA THR A 516 -2.17 -19.25 -9.65
C THR A 516 -2.19 -18.75 -8.21
N ARG A 517 -2.30 -17.44 -8.02
CA ARG A 517 -2.50 -16.82 -6.70
C ARG A 517 -3.92 -16.28 -6.62
N LEU A 518 -4.68 -16.73 -5.62
CA LEU A 518 -6.03 -16.25 -5.35
C LEU A 518 -5.97 -15.22 -4.22
N HIS A 519 -6.59 -14.06 -4.39
CA HIS A 519 -6.80 -13.10 -3.31
C HIS A 519 -8.26 -13.17 -2.85
N LEU A 520 -8.49 -13.63 -1.62
CA LEU A 520 -9.83 -13.80 -1.04
C LEU A 520 -10.00 -12.84 0.15
N SER A 521 -11.18 -12.22 0.27
CA SER A 521 -11.52 -11.39 1.45
C SER A 521 -12.31 -12.17 2.50
N SER A 522 -12.95 -13.26 2.10
CA SER A 522 -13.81 -14.09 2.94
C SER A 522 -13.01 -15.16 3.68
N VAL A 523 -13.44 -15.48 4.89
CA VAL A 523 -12.95 -16.63 5.63
C VAL A 523 -13.72 -17.86 5.14
N LEU A 524 -13.00 -18.92 4.77
CA LEU A 524 -13.61 -20.16 4.31
C LEU A 524 -14.36 -20.86 5.45
N ARG A 525 -15.50 -21.45 5.11
CA ARG A 525 -16.25 -22.37 5.95
C ARG A 525 -15.48 -23.69 6.03
N CYS A 526 -14.63 -23.82 7.04
CA CYS A 526 -13.75 -24.96 7.20
C CYS A 526 -14.43 -26.15 7.88
N ASP A 527 -15.37 -26.75 7.16
CA ASP A 527 -16.00 -28.03 7.48
C ASP A 527 -15.56 -29.12 6.48
N CYS A 528 -16.40 -30.14 6.27
CA CYS A 528 -16.12 -31.21 5.34
C CYS A 528 -15.98 -30.78 3.87
N HIS A 529 -16.56 -29.67 3.42
CA HIS A 529 -16.59 -29.29 2.00
C HIS A 529 -15.21 -28.84 1.49
N VAL A 530 -14.36 -28.30 2.37
CA VAL A 530 -12.96 -27.95 2.04
C VAL A 530 -11.97 -29.08 2.32
N TYR A 531 -12.41 -30.24 2.84
CA TYR A 531 -11.52 -31.33 3.28
C TYR A 531 -10.54 -31.78 2.18
N TRP A 532 -11.02 -32.00 0.96
CA TRP A 532 -10.16 -32.46 -0.14
C TRP A 532 -9.15 -31.40 -0.60
N ALA A 533 -9.54 -30.12 -0.59
CA ALA A 533 -8.63 -29.00 -0.86
C ALA A 533 -7.57 -28.90 0.24
N ALA A 534 -7.99 -28.91 1.52
CA ALA A 534 -7.09 -28.89 2.67
C ALA A 534 -6.09 -30.06 2.64
N ARG A 535 -6.56 -31.27 2.30
CA ARG A 535 -5.71 -32.46 2.19
C ARG A 535 -4.72 -32.37 1.04
N ALA A 536 -5.16 -31.93 -0.15
CA ALA A 536 -4.28 -31.69 -1.29
C ALA A 536 -3.17 -30.68 -0.93
N PHE A 537 -3.52 -29.60 -0.22
CA PHE A 537 -2.56 -28.59 0.22
C PHE A 537 -1.63 -29.10 1.33
N HIS A 538 -2.09 -29.95 2.25
CA HIS A 538 -1.22 -30.58 3.26
C HIS A 538 -0.18 -31.51 2.61
N GLU A 539 -0.60 -32.36 1.67
CA GLU A 539 0.30 -33.28 0.96
C GLU A 539 1.21 -32.54 -0.03
N ARG A 540 0.74 -31.41 -0.59
CA ARG A 540 1.52 -30.52 -1.45
C ARG A 540 1.32 -29.03 -1.14
N PRO A 541 2.10 -28.46 -0.19
CA PRO A 541 2.02 -27.05 0.14
C PRO A 541 2.31 -26.10 -1.03
N ALA A 542 3.07 -26.55 -2.04
CA ALA A 542 3.34 -25.79 -3.26
C ALA A 542 2.13 -25.67 -4.21
N HIS A 543 1.06 -26.44 -3.99
CA HIS A 543 -0.23 -26.30 -4.70
C HIS A 543 -1.25 -25.50 -3.87
N ALA A 544 -0.90 -25.03 -2.66
CA ALA A 544 -1.78 -24.17 -1.90
C ALA A 544 -1.79 -22.75 -2.51
N PRO A 545 -2.96 -22.17 -2.85
CA PRO A 545 -3.03 -20.73 -3.12
C PRO A 545 -2.61 -19.97 -1.86
N LEU A 546 -2.11 -18.74 -2.03
CA LEU A 546 -1.82 -17.88 -0.88
C LEU A 546 -3.11 -17.57 -0.11
N GLU A 547 -3.03 -17.70 1.22
CA GLU A 547 -4.01 -17.20 2.19
C GLU A 547 -5.46 -17.76 2.25
N PRO A 548 -5.79 -19.03 1.93
CA PRO A 548 -7.06 -19.61 2.35
C PRO A 548 -7.12 -19.70 3.89
N ARG A 549 -7.93 -18.84 4.52
CA ARG A 549 -8.09 -18.76 5.99
C ARG A 549 -9.39 -19.42 6.43
N CYS A 550 -9.33 -20.08 7.58
CA CYS A 550 -10.44 -20.61 8.37
C CYS A 550 -10.69 -19.72 9.58
N LEU A 551 -11.86 -19.84 10.22
CA LEU A 551 -12.26 -19.11 11.44
C LEU A 551 -11.38 -19.38 12.69
N GLY A 552 -10.33 -20.20 12.57
CA GLY A 552 -9.34 -20.48 13.62
C GLY A 552 -7.89 -20.59 13.13
N GLY A 553 -7.56 -20.13 11.93
CA GLY A 553 -6.19 -20.19 11.38
C GLY A 553 -6.12 -20.40 9.87
N GLY A 554 -4.94 -20.70 9.32
CA GLY A 554 -4.81 -21.05 7.90
C GLY A 554 -5.36 -22.44 7.59
N LEU A 555 -5.88 -22.66 6.38
CA LEU A 555 -6.37 -23.97 5.91
C LEU A 555 -5.28 -25.06 5.99
N LEU A 556 -4.02 -24.70 5.72
CA LEU A 556 -2.85 -25.58 5.83
C LEU A 556 -2.48 -25.91 7.30
N GLY A 557 -2.91 -25.11 8.27
CA GLY A 557 -2.74 -25.38 9.70
C GLY A 557 -3.96 -26.06 10.34
N SER A 558 -5.02 -26.29 9.57
CA SER A 558 -6.27 -26.86 10.07
C SER A 558 -6.16 -28.38 10.17
N MET A 559 -6.42 -28.94 11.36
CA MET A 559 -6.37 -30.38 11.59
C MET A 559 -7.40 -31.08 10.67
N LEU A 560 -6.93 -31.92 9.74
CA LEU A 560 -7.79 -32.61 8.75
C LEU A 560 -8.90 -33.45 9.40
N ASP A 561 -8.71 -33.88 10.64
CA ASP A 561 -9.69 -34.62 11.46
C ASP A 561 -10.73 -33.75 12.19
N ALA A 562 -10.61 -32.42 12.12
CA ALA A 562 -11.64 -31.47 12.49
C ALA A 562 -12.49 -31.01 11.29
N LEU A 563 -11.99 -31.15 10.06
CA LEU A 563 -12.69 -30.83 8.82
C LEU A 563 -13.74 -31.92 8.48
N GLN A 564 -14.83 -31.90 9.22
CA GLN A 564 -15.94 -32.86 9.14
C GLN A 564 -17.27 -32.12 9.30
N CYS A 565 -18.32 -32.59 8.65
CA CYS A 565 -19.66 -32.02 8.82
C CYS A 565 -20.36 -32.76 9.95
N THR A 566 -20.94 -32.00 10.87
CA THR A 566 -21.58 -32.52 12.08
C THR A 566 -22.86 -33.29 11.75
N GLY A 567 -23.12 -34.34 12.53
CA GLY A 567 -24.28 -35.21 12.32
C GLY A 567 -24.02 -36.27 11.24
N ALA A 568 -25.11 -36.88 10.76
CA ALA A 568 -25.08 -37.86 9.68
C ALA A 568 -25.46 -37.20 8.34
N PRO A 569 -24.98 -37.73 7.19
CA PRO A 569 -25.39 -37.25 5.87
C PRO A 569 -26.89 -37.53 5.62
N PRO A 570 -27.54 -36.83 4.67
CA PRO A 570 -28.96 -37.01 4.39
C PRO A 570 -29.33 -38.48 4.11
N GLY A 571 -30.34 -38.98 4.82
CA GLY A 571 -30.81 -40.38 4.72
C GLY A 571 -30.04 -41.39 5.59
N VAL A 572 -29.08 -40.95 6.41
CA VAL A 572 -28.33 -41.78 7.36
C VAL A 572 -28.67 -41.34 8.79
N SER A 573 -28.87 -42.28 9.71
CA SER A 573 -29.14 -42.02 11.14
C SER A 573 -27.94 -42.43 12.00
N CYS A 574 -27.66 -41.70 13.07
CA CYS A 574 -26.64 -42.06 14.04
C CYS A 574 -27.31 -42.25 15.40
N ASP A 575 -27.27 -43.45 15.94
CA ASP A 575 -27.97 -43.78 17.18
C ASP A 575 -27.15 -43.33 18.40
N ALA A 576 -27.80 -42.60 19.31
CA ALA A 576 -27.20 -42.22 20.59
C ALA A 576 -26.88 -43.47 21.43
N PRO A 577 -25.76 -43.51 22.18
CA PRO A 577 -24.95 -42.37 22.63
C PRO A 577 -23.69 -42.04 21.79
N CYS A 578 -23.54 -42.58 20.57
CA CYS A 578 -22.39 -42.26 19.71
C CYS A 578 -22.58 -40.95 18.93
N ALA A 579 -21.49 -40.24 18.65
CA ALA A 579 -21.48 -39.04 17.81
C ALA A 579 -21.01 -39.37 16.39
N CYS A 580 -21.74 -38.89 15.38
CA CYS A 580 -21.36 -39.02 13.97
C CYS A 580 -20.92 -37.68 13.35
N ALA A 581 -19.99 -37.79 12.41
CA ALA A 581 -19.61 -36.73 11.48
C ALA A 581 -19.23 -37.35 10.12
N TRP A 582 -19.24 -36.58 9.03
CA TRP A 582 -19.02 -37.12 7.69
C TRP A 582 -18.20 -36.21 6.77
N ARG A 583 -17.72 -36.80 5.66
CA ARG A 583 -16.98 -36.11 4.58
C ARG A 583 -17.57 -36.41 3.19
N PRO A 584 -17.81 -35.41 2.32
CA PRO A 584 -18.41 -35.57 1.00
C PRO A 584 -17.40 -36.16 0.00
N GLY A 585 -17.91 -36.89 -0.99
CA GLY A 585 -17.13 -37.46 -2.09
C GLY A 585 -17.94 -38.49 -2.87
N ASN A 586 -17.34 -39.11 -3.89
CA ASN A 586 -17.99 -40.18 -4.67
C ASN A 586 -18.40 -41.39 -3.81
N ARG A 587 -17.71 -41.58 -2.67
CA ARG A 587 -18.21 -42.33 -1.51
C ARG A 587 -18.17 -41.39 -0.32
N THR A 588 -19.27 -41.33 0.43
CA THR A 588 -19.33 -40.53 1.65
C THR A 588 -18.63 -41.30 2.76
N VAL A 589 -17.64 -40.69 3.41
CA VAL A 589 -17.00 -41.30 4.58
C VAL A 589 -17.81 -40.88 5.81
N LEU A 590 -18.38 -41.86 6.51
CA LEU A 590 -19.07 -41.66 7.79
C LEU A 590 -18.15 -42.09 8.93
N ARG A 591 -17.93 -41.18 9.87
CA ARG A 591 -17.07 -41.38 11.03
C ARG A 591 -17.90 -41.38 12.30
N VAL A 592 -17.75 -42.43 13.10
CA VAL A 592 -18.51 -42.65 14.34
C VAL A 592 -17.53 -42.63 15.52
N ARG A 593 -17.78 -41.78 16.51
CA ARG A 593 -17.00 -41.68 17.76
C ARG A 593 -17.87 -42.09 18.94
N CYS A 594 -17.45 -43.13 19.66
CA CYS A 594 -18.16 -43.65 20.84
C CYS A 594 -17.28 -43.57 22.12
N GLU A 595 -16.34 -42.62 22.18
CA GLU A 595 -15.28 -42.57 23.20
C GLU A 595 -15.80 -42.29 24.62
N ALA A 596 -16.92 -41.58 24.75
CA ALA A 596 -17.55 -41.24 26.03
C ALA A 596 -18.54 -42.31 26.56
N VAL A 597 -18.64 -43.47 25.90
CA VAL A 597 -19.72 -44.45 26.13
C VAL A 597 -19.31 -45.57 27.10
N GLY A 598 -18.01 -45.80 27.31
CA GLY A 598 -17.52 -46.85 28.22
C GLY A 598 -17.85 -48.27 27.74
N LEU A 599 -17.85 -48.49 26.42
CA LEU A 599 -18.17 -49.76 25.77
C LEU A 599 -17.28 -50.89 26.30
N ARG A 600 -17.90 -51.95 26.84
CA ARG A 600 -17.22 -53.18 27.29
C ARG A 600 -17.03 -54.23 26.20
N SER A 601 -17.89 -54.16 25.18
CA SER A 601 -17.84 -54.96 23.96
C SER A 601 -18.43 -54.10 22.84
N VAL A 602 -18.07 -54.38 21.58
CA VAL A 602 -18.57 -53.63 20.42
C VAL A 602 -19.98 -54.10 20.06
N ARG A 603 -20.93 -54.15 21.01
CA ARG A 603 -22.36 -54.29 20.72
C ARG A 603 -22.95 -53.00 20.15
N VAL A 604 -22.24 -52.39 19.20
CA VAL A 604 -22.77 -51.24 18.47
C VAL A 604 -23.70 -51.81 17.42
N ALA A 605 -24.96 -51.96 17.80
CA ALA A 605 -26.04 -52.01 16.85
C ALA A 605 -26.08 -50.66 16.10
N VAL A 606 -25.20 -50.48 15.10
CA VAL A 606 -25.33 -49.45 14.05
C VAL A 606 -26.48 -49.81 13.10
N ALA A 607 -27.51 -50.47 13.63
CA ALA A 607 -28.38 -51.42 12.93
C ALA A 607 -29.44 -50.76 12.05
N ALA A 608 -29.41 -49.42 11.96
CA ALA A 608 -30.38 -48.63 11.21
C ALA A 608 -29.76 -47.50 10.36
N VAL A 609 -28.49 -47.59 9.96
CA VAL A 609 -28.00 -46.80 8.81
C VAL A 609 -28.59 -47.36 7.52
N ARG A 610 -29.85 -46.99 7.26
CA ARG A 610 -30.58 -47.28 6.02
C ARG A 610 -30.05 -46.40 4.89
N VAL A 611 -28.86 -46.71 4.39
CA VAL A 611 -28.27 -46.02 3.24
C VAL A 611 -29.27 -46.06 2.06
N PRO A 612 -29.72 -44.90 1.53
CA PRO A 612 -30.65 -44.88 0.40
C PRO A 612 -30.02 -45.54 -0.83
N ARG A 613 -30.84 -46.23 -1.65
CA ARG A 613 -30.37 -46.87 -2.89
C ARG A 613 -29.65 -45.85 -3.78
N GLY A 614 -28.34 -46.06 -4.00
CA GLY A 614 -27.49 -45.20 -4.83
C GLY A 614 -26.41 -44.42 -4.07
N LEU A 615 -26.48 -44.32 -2.74
CA LEU A 615 -25.39 -43.77 -1.93
C LEU A 615 -24.46 -44.91 -1.48
N THR A 616 -23.15 -44.75 -1.63
CA THR A 616 -22.15 -45.67 -1.06
C THR A 616 -21.41 -45.00 0.08
N VAL A 617 -21.43 -45.62 1.26
CA VAL A 617 -20.84 -45.10 2.50
C VAL A 617 -19.67 -45.99 2.92
N ASP A 618 -18.49 -45.39 3.05
CA ASP A 618 -17.31 -46.01 3.66
C ASP A 618 -17.27 -45.61 5.17
N TRP A 619 -16.73 -46.47 6.05
CA TRP A 619 -16.90 -46.35 7.50
C TRP A 619 -15.57 -46.19 8.26
N GLU A 620 -15.51 -45.20 9.15
CA GLU A 620 -14.41 -44.97 10.11
C GLU A 620 -14.94 -45.05 11.55
N LEU A 621 -14.61 -46.10 12.32
CA LEU A 621 -15.06 -46.28 13.70
C LEU A 621 -13.95 -45.96 14.72
N TYR A 622 -14.19 -45.01 15.62
CA TYR A 622 -13.25 -44.56 16.64
C TYR A 622 -13.70 -45.00 18.04
N LEU A 623 -12.89 -45.87 18.65
CA LEU A 623 -13.19 -46.62 19.87
C LEU A 623 -12.25 -46.30 21.05
N ALA A 624 -11.39 -45.27 20.94
CA ALA A 624 -10.44 -44.94 21.98
C ALA A 624 -11.14 -44.66 23.33
N HIS A 625 -10.44 -44.93 24.44
CA HIS A 625 -10.93 -44.74 25.81
C HIS A 625 -12.15 -45.61 26.21
N ASN A 626 -12.50 -46.63 25.44
CA ASN A 626 -13.47 -47.66 25.83
C ASN A 626 -12.79 -48.89 26.44
N HIS A 627 -13.51 -49.62 27.30
CA HIS A 627 -13.03 -50.82 28.00
C HIS A 627 -13.32 -52.10 27.18
N ILE A 628 -12.92 -52.13 25.91
CA ILE A 628 -13.34 -53.19 24.99
C ILE A 628 -12.54 -54.46 25.22
N ASP A 629 -13.19 -55.45 25.82
CA ASP A 629 -12.57 -56.75 26.14
C ASP A 629 -12.58 -57.71 24.94
N HIS A 630 -13.48 -57.51 23.97
CA HIS A 630 -13.60 -58.31 22.74
C HIS A 630 -14.40 -57.58 21.64
N VAL A 631 -14.18 -57.99 20.38
CA VAL A 631 -14.89 -57.51 19.19
C VAL A 631 -15.33 -58.72 18.37
N VAL A 632 -16.62 -58.82 18.02
CA VAL A 632 -17.13 -59.92 17.19
C VAL A 632 -17.14 -59.48 15.72
N LEU A 633 -16.88 -60.42 14.80
CA LEU A 633 -16.82 -60.12 13.36
C LEU A 633 -18.18 -59.66 12.80
N GLU A 634 -19.27 -60.13 13.41
CA GLU A 634 -20.66 -59.77 13.07
C GLU A 634 -21.02 -58.33 13.48
N ASP A 635 -20.28 -57.73 14.43
CA ASP A 635 -20.46 -56.34 14.86
C ASP A 635 -19.78 -55.33 13.91
N MET A 636 -18.98 -55.79 12.93
CA MET A 636 -18.28 -54.91 11.99
C MET A 636 -19.03 -54.80 10.65
N PRO A 637 -19.42 -53.59 10.20
CA PRO A 637 -19.82 -53.39 8.81
C PRO A 637 -18.75 -53.89 7.83
N HIS A 638 -19.16 -54.61 6.78
CA HIS A 638 -18.29 -55.33 5.82
C HIS A 638 -17.25 -54.47 5.05
N ASN A 639 -17.23 -53.14 5.25
CA ASN A 639 -16.35 -52.18 4.59
C ASN A 639 -15.32 -51.51 5.53
N LEU A 640 -15.13 -52.01 6.77
CA LEU A 640 -14.21 -51.41 7.75
C LEU A 640 -12.72 -51.70 7.45
N THR A 641 -11.95 -50.66 7.13
CA THR A 641 -10.48 -50.72 7.03
C THR A 641 -9.82 -50.29 8.34
N ALA A 642 -9.26 -51.24 9.09
CA ALA A 642 -8.59 -50.96 10.37
C ALA A 642 -7.18 -50.35 10.16
N THR A 643 -7.01 -49.06 10.43
CA THR A 643 -5.69 -48.40 10.45
C THR A 643 -5.04 -48.50 11.82
N ARG A 644 -3.94 -49.27 11.95
CA ARG A 644 -3.13 -49.31 13.19
C ARG A 644 -2.39 -47.98 13.41
N SER A 645 -2.52 -47.42 14.60
CA SER A 645 -1.59 -46.40 15.13
C SER A 645 -0.50 -47.08 15.99
N PRO A 646 0.76 -46.62 15.99
CA PRO A 646 1.84 -47.27 16.74
C PRO A 646 1.85 -46.85 18.21
N ALA A 647 1.44 -47.75 19.11
CA ALA A 647 1.61 -47.58 20.56
C ALA A 647 1.96 -48.92 21.25
N THR A 648 3.17 -48.96 21.83
CA THR A 648 3.57 -49.71 23.05
C THR A 648 2.95 -51.09 23.32
N ALA A 649 3.72 -52.14 23.04
CA ALA A 649 3.68 -53.45 23.73
C ALA A 649 4.51 -53.37 25.05
N THR A 650 4.24 -54.09 26.15
CA THR A 650 3.28 -55.18 26.46
C THR A 650 3.12 -55.34 27.99
N PRO A 651 1.98 -55.87 28.50
CA PRO A 651 1.76 -56.24 29.92
C PRO A 651 2.15 -57.72 30.23
N PRO A 652 2.04 -58.23 31.48
CA PRO A 652 2.91 -59.30 32.00
C PRO A 652 2.28 -60.71 32.09
N THR A 653 3.12 -61.71 32.41
CA THR A 653 2.73 -63.05 32.90
C THR A 653 3.55 -63.47 34.12
N HIS A 654 2.91 -64.12 35.09
CA HIS A 654 3.49 -64.51 36.38
C HIS A 654 4.43 -65.74 36.33
N SER A 655 5.50 -65.72 37.15
CA SER A 655 6.03 -66.89 37.87
C SER A 655 7.08 -66.46 38.93
N PRO A 656 7.27 -67.19 40.05
CA PRO A 656 8.21 -66.84 41.13
C PRO A 656 9.59 -67.51 41.01
N CYS A 657 10.60 -66.94 41.72
CA CYS A 657 11.85 -67.51 42.29
C CYS A 657 12.53 -68.72 41.61
N SER A 658 13.84 -68.79 41.31
CA SER A 658 15.01 -68.36 42.11
C SER A 658 16.37 -68.55 41.38
N LEU A 659 17.38 -67.81 41.87
CA LEU A 659 18.86 -67.98 41.89
C LEU A 659 19.69 -68.56 40.70
N ASP A 660 20.82 -67.87 40.50
CA ASP A 660 22.18 -68.33 40.14
C ASP A 660 22.48 -69.08 38.82
N THR A 661 23.18 -68.42 37.90
CA THR A 661 24.66 -68.46 37.82
C THR A 661 25.20 -67.58 36.66
N ALA A 662 26.49 -67.24 36.70
CA ALA A 662 27.13 -66.31 35.78
C ALA A 662 27.76 -66.99 34.55
N CYS A 663 27.96 -66.24 33.46
CA CYS A 663 29.21 -66.30 32.68
C CYS A 663 29.45 -65.03 31.85
N THR A 664 30.72 -64.63 31.72
CA THR A 664 31.17 -63.37 31.09
C THR A 664 31.65 -63.59 29.66
N HIS A 665 31.52 -62.58 28.78
CA HIS A 665 32.31 -62.50 27.55
C HIS A 665 32.83 -61.08 27.27
N TRP A 666 34.13 -60.99 27.03
CA TRP A 666 34.95 -59.77 27.00
C TRP A 666 35.20 -59.25 25.57
N TRP A 667 34.19 -58.68 24.90
CA TRP A 667 34.39 -58.03 23.59
C TRP A 667 33.58 -56.74 23.34
N ALA A 668 32.66 -56.40 24.26
CA ALA A 668 31.85 -55.18 24.16
C ALA A 668 32.63 -53.83 24.06
N PRO A 669 33.77 -53.61 24.76
CA PRO A 669 34.42 -52.29 24.74
C PRO A 669 34.98 -51.87 23.37
N ALA A 670 35.48 -52.83 22.59
CA ALA A 670 36.14 -52.56 21.30
C ALA A 670 35.14 -52.11 20.22
N LEU A 671 33.98 -52.78 20.15
CA LEU A 671 32.90 -52.40 19.23
C LEU A 671 32.25 -51.06 19.62
N GLY A 672 32.12 -50.79 20.93
CA GLY A 672 31.64 -49.49 21.43
C GLY A 672 32.55 -48.33 21.01
N ALA A 673 33.87 -48.49 21.14
CA ALA A 673 34.83 -47.47 20.74
C ALA A 673 34.83 -47.20 19.22
N ALA A 674 34.75 -48.24 18.39
CA ALA A 674 34.67 -48.11 16.94
C ALA A 674 33.37 -47.42 16.49
N ALA A 675 32.23 -47.77 17.09
CA ALA A 675 30.94 -47.12 16.81
C ALA A 675 30.93 -45.64 17.25
N ALA A 676 31.53 -45.31 18.39
CA ALA A 676 31.69 -43.93 18.87
C ALA A 676 32.56 -43.08 17.92
N LEU A 677 33.67 -43.63 17.42
CA LEU A 677 34.51 -42.94 16.43
C LEU A 677 33.80 -42.75 15.09
N ALA A 678 33.10 -43.78 14.59
CA ALA A 678 32.33 -43.70 13.34
C ALA A 678 31.19 -42.67 13.43
N THR A 679 30.45 -42.64 14.55
CA THR A 679 29.39 -41.65 14.78
C THR A 679 29.95 -40.23 14.97
N LEU A 680 31.07 -40.05 15.66
CA LEU A 680 31.75 -38.75 15.73
C LEU A 680 32.21 -38.26 14.35
N LEU A 681 32.77 -39.15 13.52
CA LEU A 681 33.18 -38.80 12.15
C LEU A 681 31.98 -38.45 11.27
N LEU A 682 30.88 -39.22 11.36
CA LEU A 682 29.63 -38.96 10.64
C LEU A 682 29.02 -37.62 11.08
N CYS A 683 28.97 -37.35 12.39
CA CYS A 683 28.51 -36.06 12.94
C CYS A 683 29.40 -34.90 12.50
N ALA A 684 30.73 -35.07 12.44
CA ALA A 684 31.64 -34.04 11.93
C ALA A 684 31.45 -33.77 10.43
N LEU A 685 31.18 -34.80 9.63
CA LEU A 685 30.88 -34.68 8.20
C LEU A 685 29.50 -34.06 7.96
N LEU A 686 28.47 -34.46 8.72
CA LEU A 686 27.15 -33.82 8.73
C LEU A 686 27.25 -32.35 9.13
N PHE A 687 27.98 -32.06 10.20
CA PHE A 687 28.24 -30.69 10.66
C PHE A 687 28.96 -29.89 9.58
N ALA A 688 30.00 -30.42 8.92
CA ALA A 688 30.70 -29.75 7.83
C ALA A 688 29.82 -29.54 6.58
N ALA A 689 28.94 -30.49 6.25
CA ALA A 689 27.96 -30.34 5.17
C ALA A 689 26.90 -29.29 5.49
N LEU A 690 26.36 -29.29 6.71
CA LEU A 690 25.45 -28.28 7.24
C LEU A 690 26.13 -26.90 7.34
N TRP A 691 27.43 -26.84 7.66
CA TRP A 691 28.22 -25.60 7.65
C TRP A 691 28.60 -25.14 6.25
N ARG A 692 28.48 -25.99 5.22
CA ARG A 692 28.61 -25.61 3.80
C ARG A 692 27.29 -25.08 3.21
N GLN A 693 26.14 -25.38 3.81
CA GLN A 693 24.85 -24.81 3.42
C GLN A 693 24.79 -23.29 3.71
N PRO A 694 24.66 -22.42 2.67
CA PRO A 694 24.65 -20.97 2.89
C PRO A 694 23.45 -20.48 3.70
N GLY A 695 22.30 -21.17 3.61
CA GLY A 695 21.09 -20.84 4.38
C GLY A 695 21.24 -21.03 5.89
N LEU A 696 22.01 -22.02 6.35
CA LEU A 696 22.24 -22.24 7.79
C LEU A 696 23.16 -21.18 8.38
N ARG A 697 24.21 -20.77 7.64
CA ARG A 697 25.06 -19.64 8.03
C ARG A 697 24.28 -18.33 8.16
N LEU A 698 23.31 -18.10 7.26
CA LEU A 698 22.43 -16.93 7.33
C LEU A 698 21.52 -17.01 8.55
N ARG A 699 20.83 -18.14 8.79
CA ARG A 699 20.00 -18.35 9.99
C ARG A 699 20.79 -18.18 11.29
N LEU A 700 22.02 -18.68 11.37
CA LEU A 700 22.90 -18.50 12.54
C LEU A 700 23.37 -17.05 12.72
N LYS A 701 23.72 -16.33 11.64
CA LYS A 701 24.00 -14.87 11.72
C LYS A 701 22.78 -14.07 12.17
N VAL A 702 21.59 -14.38 11.64
CA VAL A 702 20.32 -13.74 12.00
C VAL A 702 19.93 -14.03 13.45
N MET A 703 20.10 -15.27 13.94
CA MET A 703 19.88 -15.61 15.35
C MET A 703 20.90 -14.93 16.28
N ARG A 704 22.15 -14.77 15.85
CA ARG A 704 23.16 -14.01 16.60
C ARG A 704 22.86 -12.51 16.62
N GLN A 705 22.29 -11.95 15.55
CA GLN A 705 21.78 -10.57 15.50
C GLN A 705 20.51 -10.39 16.34
N ARG A 706 19.60 -11.39 16.44
CA ARG A 706 18.40 -11.32 17.30
C ARG A 706 18.70 -11.08 18.79
N ARG A 707 19.90 -11.43 19.29
CA ARG A 707 20.32 -11.06 20.66
C ARG A 707 20.58 -9.56 20.87
N GLY A 708 20.70 -8.77 19.79
CA GLY A 708 20.84 -7.30 19.85
C GLY A 708 19.52 -6.53 19.69
N TRP A 709 18.40 -7.22 19.46
CA TRP A 709 17.07 -6.61 19.36
C TRP A 709 16.21 -7.12 20.54
N LEU A 710 16.28 -6.45 21.69
CA LEU A 710 15.29 -6.69 22.74
C LEU A 710 13.90 -6.24 22.24
N PRO A 711 12.88 -7.11 22.29
CA PRO A 711 11.50 -6.71 22.09
C PRO A 711 10.94 -6.23 23.44
N GLU A 712 10.83 -4.92 23.64
CA GLU A 712 10.33 -4.37 24.91
C GLU A 712 9.29 -3.26 24.69
N LEU A 713 8.09 -3.53 25.22
CA LEU A 713 6.96 -2.62 25.45
C LEU A 713 6.51 -1.77 24.24
N GLU A 714 5.97 -2.49 23.27
CA GLU A 714 4.61 -2.30 22.71
C GLU A 714 4.00 -0.89 22.85
N ASP A 715 4.25 -0.05 21.85
CA ASP A 715 3.62 1.27 21.64
C ASP A 715 2.30 1.07 20.85
N ASP A 716 1.29 0.46 21.50
CA ASP A 716 0.05 -0.06 20.88
C ASP A 716 -0.89 1.01 20.27
N ALA A 717 -0.57 2.30 20.42
CA ALA A 717 -1.37 3.42 19.93
C ALA A 717 -1.13 3.77 18.43
N ARG A 718 -0.21 3.11 17.74
CA ARG A 718 0.17 3.47 16.35
C ARG A 718 -0.82 2.94 15.30
N CYS A 719 -1.28 3.83 14.43
CA CYS A 719 -2.31 3.57 13.41
C CYS A 719 -1.86 2.60 12.29
N PHE A 720 -0.55 2.51 12.03
CA PHE A 720 0.02 1.71 10.96
C PHE A 720 1.18 0.84 11.48
N ASP A 721 1.41 -0.30 10.85
CA ASP A 721 2.57 -1.15 11.13
C ASP A 721 3.82 -0.65 10.39
N VAL A 722 3.64 -0.26 9.13
CA VAL A 722 4.75 0.07 8.21
C VAL A 722 4.37 1.25 7.31
N PHE A 723 5.18 2.31 7.30
CA PHE A 723 5.12 3.33 6.24
C PHE A 723 5.98 2.89 5.06
N VAL A 724 5.48 2.99 3.82
CA VAL A 724 6.26 2.67 2.62
C VAL A 724 6.58 3.95 1.84
N SER A 725 7.87 4.27 1.74
CA SER A 725 8.41 5.40 0.98
C SER A 725 9.03 4.92 -0.33
N PHE A 726 8.64 5.54 -1.43
CA PHE A 726 9.03 5.20 -2.80
C PHE A 726 8.77 6.39 -3.74
N SER A 727 9.31 6.36 -4.95
CA SER A 727 9.10 7.41 -5.95
C SER A 727 7.88 7.10 -6.81
N HIS A 728 7.19 8.13 -7.31
CA HIS A 728 6.07 7.96 -8.22
C HIS A 728 6.43 7.16 -9.49
N GLY A 729 7.70 7.19 -9.93
CA GLY A 729 8.20 6.33 -11.00
C GLY A 729 8.25 4.83 -10.66
N ASP A 730 8.29 4.49 -9.36
CA ASP A 730 8.27 3.12 -8.84
C ASP A 730 6.87 2.70 -8.35
N GLU A 731 5.86 3.57 -8.41
CA GLU A 731 4.54 3.33 -7.81
C GLU A 731 3.89 2.04 -8.34
N GLN A 732 4.02 1.77 -9.64
CA GLN A 732 3.52 0.54 -10.25
C GLN A 732 4.21 -0.71 -9.66
N PHE A 733 5.52 -0.66 -9.42
CA PHE A 733 6.26 -1.76 -8.78
C PHE A 733 5.83 -1.92 -7.31
N VAL A 734 5.81 -0.84 -6.55
CA VAL A 734 5.52 -0.89 -5.11
C VAL A 734 4.10 -1.34 -4.87
N ARG A 735 3.13 -0.87 -5.65
CA ARG A 735 1.73 -1.30 -5.59
C ARG A 735 1.54 -2.77 -5.97
N SER A 736 2.15 -3.24 -7.05
CA SER A 736 1.96 -4.61 -7.57
C SER A 736 2.75 -5.70 -6.85
N GLN A 737 3.94 -5.38 -6.32
CA GLN A 737 4.82 -6.38 -5.70
C GLN A 737 4.93 -6.21 -4.18
N LEU A 738 5.20 -4.99 -3.70
CA LEU A 738 5.55 -4.76 -2.29
C LEU A 738 4.31 -4.63 -1.40
N VAL A 739 3.43 -3.68 -1.71
CA VAL A 739 2.16 -3.45 -1.00
C VAL A 739 1.30 -4.70 -1.04
N ALA A 740 1.11 -5.27 -2.25
CA ALA A 740 0.37 -6.51 -2.43
C ALA A 740 0.82 -7.62 -1.47
N ARG A 741 2.13 -7.92 -1.37
CA ARG A 741 2.61 -9.01 -0.48
C ARG A 741 2.76 -8.65 1.00
N LEU A 742 2.79 -7.37 1.35
CA LEU A 742 2.83 -6.95 2.75
C LEU A 742 1.42 -6.81 3.35
N GLU A 743 0.41 -6.42 2.56
CA GLU A 743 -1.00 -6.42 2.98
C GLU A 743 -1.63 -7.83 2.84
N SER A 744 -1.31 -8.61 1.80
CA SER A 744 -1.72 -10.04 1.63
C SER A 744 -0.61 -11.05 2.01
N GLY A 745 0.11 -10.72 3.09
CA GLY A 745 1.15 -11.58 3.66
C GLY A 745 0.62 -12.45 4.81
N PRO A 746 1.27 -13.59 5.13
CA PRO A 746 0.86 -14.49 6.21
C PRO A 746 0.72 -13.80 7.57
N THR A 747 1.44 -12.70 7.78
CA THR A 747 1.09 -11.65 8.76
C THR A 747 0.78 -10.37 8.00
N PRO A 748 -0.49 -9.94 7.91
CA PRO A 748 -0.87 -8.76 7.15
C PRO A 748 -0.47 -7.50 7.91
N TYR A 749 0.16 -6.55 7.22
CA TYR A 749 0.60 -5.28 7.79
C TYR A 749 -0.34 -4.15 7.37
N ARG A 750 -0.77 -3.29 8.30
CA ARG A 750 -1.43 -2.02 7.96
C ARG A 750 -0.37 -1.06 7.40
N LEU A 751 -0.37 -0.84 6.09
CA LEU A 751 0.57 0.07 5.45
C LEU A 751 0.04 1.51 5.43
N CYS A 752 0.95 2.46 5.58
CA CYS A 752 0.71 3.87 5.24
C CYS A 752 1.33 4.18 3.89
N LEU A 753 0.54 4.71 2.95
CA LEU A 753 0.89 4.94 1.54
C LEU A 753 0.48 6.34 1.08
N HIS A 754 1.41 7.07 0.46
CA HIS A 754 1.24 8.48 0.11
C HIS A 754 0.10 8.78 -0.88
N TYR A 755 -0.31 7.82 -1.71
CA TYR A 755 -1.42 7.99 -2.67
C TYR A 755 -2.79 7.60 -2.10
N ARG A 756 -2.84 6.97 -0.91
CA ARG A 756 -4.06 6.42 -0.30
C ARG A 756 -4.43 7.16 0.99
N ASP A 757 -3.44 7.42 1.82
CA ASP A 757 -3.62 7.79 3.23
C ASP A 757 -3.24 9.27 3.51
N TRP A 758 -2.83 10.03 2.49
CA TRP A 758 -2.51 11.46 2.62
C TRP A 758 -3.70 12.35 2.29
N ALA A 759 -3.85 13.43 3.06
CA ALA A 759 -4.86 14.46 2.86
C ALA A 759 -4.54 15.29 1.59
N PRO A 760 -5.49 15.43 0.65
CA PRO A 760 -5.32 16.30 -0.51
C PRO A 760 -5.01 17.74 -0.09
N GLY A 761 -3.95 18.33 -0.67
CA GLY A 761 -3.50 19.69 -0.36
C GLY A 761 -2.68 19.84 0.94
N GLY A 762 -2.50 18.77 1.74
CA GLY A 762 -1.63 18.79 2.91
C GLY A 762 -0.15 18.89 2.56
N TRP A 763 0.65 19.55 3.42
CA TRP A 763 2.07 19.77 3.14
C TRP A 763 2.88 18.46 3.24
N ILE A 764 3.36 18.00 2.09
CA ILE A 764 3.94 16.66 1.87
C ILE A 764 4.98 16.23 2.92
N PRO A 765 6.02 17.02 3.28
CA PRO A 765 6.96 16.64 4.35
C PRO A 765 6.31 16.41 5.71
N ALA A 766 5.34 17.24 6.12
CA ALA A 766 4.57 16.97 7.33
C ALA A 766 3.71 15.70 7.22
N GLN A 767 3.18 15.39 6.02
CA GLN A 767 2.46 14.12 5.81
C GLN A 767 3.39 12.91 5.94
N ILE A 768 4.64 12.99 5.47
CA ILE A 768 5.67 11.97 5.69
C ILE A 768 6.03 11.86 7.18
N ALA A 769 6.30 12.98 7.84
CA ALA A 769 6.67 13.02 9.25
C ALA A 769 5.53 12.51 10.16
N ALA A 770 4.27 12.73 9.77
CA ALA A 770 3.09 12.11 10.39
C ALA A 770 3.02 10.61 10.09
N SER A 771 3.21 10.20 8.83
CA SER A 771 3.19 8.78 8.39
C SER A 771 4.25 7.94 9.11
N VAL A 772 5.47 8.46 9.28
CA VAL A 772 6.58 7.82 10.01
C VAL A 772 6.27 7.71 11.51
N ARG A 773 5.71 8.76 12.13
CA ARG A 773 5.27 8.72 13.54
C ARG A 773 4.13 7.73 13.78
N ALA A 774 3.14 7.73 12.90
CA ALA A 774 1.96 6.86 12.96
C ALA A 774 2.27 5.39 12.63
N SER A 775 3.49 5.08 12.16
CA SER A 775 3.95 3.74 11.80
C SER A 775 4.94 3.16 12.82
N ARG A 776 4.98 1.81 12.94
CA ARG A 776 5.94 1.13 13.82
C ARG A 776 7.34 0.98 13.17
N ARG A 777 7.39 0.73 11.86
CA ARG A 777 8.61 0.76 11.02
C ARG A 777 8.40 1.56 9.73
N THR A 778 9.48 1.85 9.02
CA THR A 778 9.46 2.43 7.67
C THR A 778 10.24 1.53 6.71
N VAL A 779 9.67 1.26 5.53
CA VAL A 779 10.34 0.60 4.40
C VAL A 779 10.56 1.63 3.31
N ALA A 780 11.79 1.75 2.82
CA ALA A 780 12.13 2.63 1.70
C ALA A 780 12.59 1.82 0.48
N VAL A 781 12.00 2.10 -0.68
CA VAL A 781 12.28 1.44 -1.95
C VAL A 781 13.19 2.34 -2.79
N VAL A 782 14.44 1.93 -2.95
CA VAL A 782 15.50 2.69 -3.62
C VAL A 782 15.74 2.12 -5.02
N SER A 783 15.39 2.89 -6.05
CA SER A 783 15.64 2.62 -7.46
C SER A 783 16.39 3.79 -8.13
N GLU A 784 16.70 3.69 -9.42
CA GLU A 784 17.18 4.85 -10.19
C GLU A 784 16.12 5.99 -10.26
N HIS A 785 14.83 5.67 -10.37
CA HIS A 785 13.74 6.66 -10.35
C HIS A 785 13.56 7.33 -8.99
N PHE A 786 13.89 6.62 -7.90
CA PHE A 786 13.97 7.16 -6.55
C PHE A 786 15.12 8.16 -6.39
N LEU A 787 16.31 7.80 -6.90
CA LEU A 787 17.53 8.60 -6.76
C LEU A 787 17.57 9.82 -7.70
N ARG A 788 16.96 9.73 -8.89
CA ARG A 788 16.83 10.85 -9.85
C ARG A 788 15.72 11.84 -9.51
N SER A 789 14.74 11.44 -8.69
CA SER A 789 13.62 12.29 -8.28
C SER A 789 14.04 13.21 -7.14
N SER A 790 14.25 14.51 -7.43
CA SER A 790 14.58 15.54 -6.43
C SER A 790 13.51 15.68 -5.33
N TRP A 791 12.27 15.26 -5.61
CA TRP A 791 11.19 15.17 -4.63
C TRP A 791 11.36 13.93 -3.72
N ALA A 792 11.21 12.71 -4.27
CA ALA A 792 11.41 11.45 -3.53
C ALA A 792 12.75 11.34 -2.77
N ARG A 793 13.84 11.97 -3.24
CA ARG A 793 15.13 12.00 -2.52
C ARG A 793 15.02 12.81 -1.21
N ALA A 794 14.38 13.97 -1.23
CA ALA A 794 14.10 14.76 -0.03
C ALA A 794 13.12 14.06 0.92
N GLU A 795 12.09 13.41 0.37
CA GLU A 795 11.11 12.61 1.14
C GLU A 795 11.75 11.40 1.83
N PHE A 796 12.62 10.67 1.13
CA PHE A 796 13.43 9.60 1.70
C PHE A 796 14.30 10.09 2.84
N GLN A 797 14.92 11.26 2.67
CA GLN A 797 15.81 11.85 3.67
C GLN A 797 15.06 12.41 4.88
N GLU A 798 13.77 12.78 4.77
CA GLU A 798 12.88 13.05 5.93
C GLU A 798 12.71 11.79 6.75
N ALA A 799 12.19 10.73 6.12
CA ALA A 799 11.93 9.47 6.76
C ALA A 799 13.21 8.82 7.34
N HIS A 800 14.34 8.97 6.65
CA HIS A 800 15.65 8.47 7.07
C HIS A 800 16.25 9.26 8.25
N ALA A 801 16.09 10.59 8.29
CA ALA A 801 16.56 11.41 9.42
C ALA A 801 15.74 11.15 10.68
N LEU A 802 14.42 11.10 10.56
CA LEU A 802 13.50 10.74 11.65
C LEU A 802 13.78 9.32 12.20
N ALA A 803 14.05 8.35 11.33
CA ALA A 803 14.38 6.98 11.73
C ALA A 803 15.80 6.79 12.33
N LEU A 804 16.64 7.83 12.30
CA LEU A 804 17.99 7.85 12.90
C LEU A 804 18.09 8.74 14.16
N ARG A 805 17.20 9.73 14.32
CA ARG A 805 17.11 10.58 15.53
C ARG A 805 16.50 9.83 16.73
N ASP A 806 15.65 8.85 16.46
CA ASP A 806 15.12 7.94 17.48
C ASP A 806 16.17 6.86 17.82
N ALA A 807 16.36 6.54 19.11
CA ALA A 807 17.42 5.62 19.56
C ALA A 807 17.16 4.12 19.22
N ARG A 808 16.37 3.86 18.18
CA ARG A 808 15.84 2.55 17.78
C ARG A 808 15.91 2.42 16.25
N PRO A 809 16.59 1.42 15.67
CA PRO A 809 16.66 1.26 14.22
C PRO A 809 15.30 0.84 13.62
N ARG A 810 14.54 1.79 13.06
CA ARG A 810 13.18 1.57 12.51
C ARG A 810 13.09 1.51 10.97
N LEU A 811 14.17 1.82 10.25
CA LEU A 811 14.21 1.85 8.78
C LEU A 811 14.68 0.52 8.19
N VAL A 812 14.02 0.09 7.11
CA VAL A 812 14.42 -1.04 6.25
C VAL A 812 14.58 -0.53 4.83
N VAL A 813 15.72 -0.81 4.19
CA VAL A 813 16.00 -0.39 2.81
C VAL A 813 15.88 -1.56 1.85
N VAL A 814 15.07 -1.38 0.81
CA VAL A 814 14.90 -2.27 -0.35
C VAL A 814 15.62 -1.65 -1.54
N LEU A 815 16.67 -2.30 -2.06
CA LEU A 815 17.37 -1.87 -3.27
C LEU A 815 16.79 -2.56 -4.51
N MET A 816 16.40 -1.81 -5.54
CA MET A 816 15.85 -2.38 -6.78
C MET A 816 16.90 -3.02 -7.69
N GLU A 817 18.15 -2.58 -7.57
CA GLU A 817 19.29 -2.98 -8.41
C GLU A 817 20.54 -3.23 -7.56
N GLU A 818 21.66 -3.57 -8.20
CA GLU A 818 22.95 -3.71 -7.52
C GLU A 818 23.49 -2.33 -7.08
N PRO A 819 24.13 -2.22 -5.89
CA PRO A 819 24.70 -0.96 -5.39
C PRO A 819 25.74 -0.30 -6.32
N SER A 820 26.32 -1.07 -7.24
CA SER A 820 27.30 -0.63 -8.24
C SER A 820 26.67 -0.04 -9.52
N LYS A 821 25.38 -0.29 -9.77
CA LYS A 821 24.64 0.20 -10.95
C LYS A 821 23.81 1.43 -10.63
N LEU A 822 23.32 1.54 -9.39
CA LEU A 822 22.60 2.71 -8.91
C LEU A 822 23.57 3.90 -8.66
N PRO A 823 23.17 5.15 -8.98
CA PRO A 823 23.90 6.36 -8.61
C PRO A 823 23.73 6.69 -7.12
N LEU A 824 24.19 5.78 -6.25
CA LEU A 824 24.12 5.92 -4.80
C LEU A 824 25.12 6.97 -4.31
N ASP A 825 24.65 7.89 -3.47
CA ASP A 825 25.52 8.78 -2.71
C ASP A 825 26.33 8.03 -1.63
N ASP A 826 27.40 8.67 -1.13
CA ASP A 826 28.31 8.06 -0.17
C ASP A 826 27.73 7.89 1.25
N ARG A 827 26.55 8.45 1.56
CA ARG A 827 25.82 8.17 2.80
C ARG A 827 25.03 6.89 2.68
N LEU A 828 24.28 6.73 1.60
CA LEU A 828 23.51 5.51 1.33
C LEU A 828 24.49 4.34 1.17
N ARG A 829 25.59 4.51 0.42
CA ARG A 829 26.69 3.53 0.34
C ARG A 829 27.23 3.11 1.71
N ARG A 830 27.41 4.03 2.66
CA ARG A 830 27.90 3.71 4.02
C ARG A 830 26.81 3.20 4.97
N TYR A 831 25.55 3.62 4.83
CA TYR A 831 24.42 3.03 5.54
C TYR A 831 24.22 1.57 5.12
N LEU A 832 24.30 1.27 3.81
CA LEU A 832 24.26 -0.08 3.26
C LEU A 832 25.48 -0.93 3.65
N ALA A 833 26.59 -0.31 4.07
CA ALA A 833 27.78 -1.00 4.59
C ALA A 833 27.70 -1.30 6.10
N THR A 834 26.96 -0.50 6.89
CA THR A 834 26.81 -0.67 8.34
C THR A 834 25.49 -1.30 8.77
N ASN A 835 24.45 -1.25 7.93
CA ASN A 835 23.12 -1.79 8.18
C ASN A 835 22.72 -2.80 7.10
N THR A 836 21.90 -3.79 7.48
CA THR A 836 21.39 -4.81 6.57
C THR A 836 20.28 -4.25 5.69
N TYR A 837 20.53 -4.19 4.38
CA TYR A 837 19.52 -3.92 3.35
C TYR A 837 19.04 -5.22 2.70
N VAL A 838 17.94 -5.12 1.95
CA VAL A 838 17.36 -6.24 1.20
C VAL A 838 17.39 -5.91 -0.29
N ARG A 839 18.08 -6.71 -1.11
CA ARG A 839 18.17 -6.47 -2.57
C ARG A 839 17.03 -7.17 -3.31
N TRP A 840 16.25 -6.43 -4.07
CA TRP A 840 15.27 -6.96 -5.00
C TRP A 840 15.95 -7.89 -6.01
N GLY A 841 15.34 -9.04 -6.31
CA GLY A 841 15.99 -10.11 -7.08
C GLY A 841 17.08 -10.88 -6.32
N ASP A 842 17.17 -10.76 -5.00
CA ASP A 842 17.81 -11.77 -4.14
C ASP A 842 16.82 -12.94 -3.95
N PRO A 843 17.23 -14.22 -4.15
CA PRO A 843 16.35 -15.36 -3.94
C PRO A 843 15.69 -15.41 -2.56
N TRP A 844 16.33 -14.82 -1.54
CA TRP A 844 15.89 -14.78 -0.15
C TRP A 844 15.32 -13.41 0.25
N PHE A 845 14.94 -12.56 -0.72
CA PHE A 845 14.45 -11.20 -0.49
C PHE A 845 13.33 -11.15 0.56
N TRP A 846 12.28 -11.95 0.38
CA TRP A 846 11.08 -11.86 1.21
C TRP A 846 11.32 -12.30 2.65
N GLU A 847 12.06 -13.38 2.88
CA GLU A 847 12.39 -13.83 4.23
C GLU A 847 13.24 -12.80 4.98
N LYS A 848 14.22 -12.19 4.29
CA LYS A 848 15.03 -11.08 4.83
C LYS A 848 14.17 -9.84 5.15
N LEU A 849 13.18 -9.52 4.30
CA LEU A 849 12.27 -8.40 4.53
C LEU A 849 11.32 -8.65 5.72
N TYR A 850 10.64 -9.80 5.78
CA TYR A 850 9.75 -10.13 6.92
C TYR A 850 10.53 -10.23 8.25
N LEU A 851 11.78 -10.71 8.23
CA LEU A 851 12.67 -10.67 9.40
C LEU A 851 13.01 -9.24 9.88
N ALA A 852 12.87 -8.24 9.01
CA ALA A 852 13.12 -6.83 9.28
C ALA A 852 11.84 -6.02 9.57
N LEU A 853 10.66 -6.67 9.62
CA LEU A 853 9.37 -6.04 9.92
C LEU A 853 8.87 -6.38 11.35
N PRO A 854 7.93 -5.62 11.93
CA PRO A 854 7.37 -5.96 13.24
C PRO A 854 6.54 -7.26 13.20
N CYS A 855 6.20 -7.82 14.36
CA CYS A 855 5.20 -8.88 14.43
C CYS A 855 3.80 -8.29 14.25
N GLY A 856 2.96 -8.88 13.39
CA GLY A 856 1.57 -8.45 13.20
C GLY A 856 0.71 -8.68 14.45
N ARG A 857 -0.30 -7.83 14.65
CA ARG A 857 -1.31 -7.91 15.73
C ARG A 857 -2.71 -7.66 15.18
N GLU A 858 -3.72 -7.93 16.01
CA GLU A 858 -5.11 -7.56 15.72
C GLU A 858 -5.31 -6.03 15.64
N PRO A 859 -6.35 -5.55 14.94
CA PRO A 859 -6.53 -4.14 14.66
C PRO A 859 -7.03 -3.35 15.88
N ALA A 860 -6.41 -2.20 16.16
CA ALA A 860 -6.98 -1.21 17.08
C ALA A 860 -8.33 -0.64 16.54
N PRO A 861 -9.30 -0.31 17.42
CA PRO A 861 -10.64 0.10 17.01
C PRO A 861 -10.65 1.41 16.20
N PRO A 862 -11.64 1.59 15.29
CA PRO A 862 -11.64 2.67 14.31
C PRO A 862 -11.76 4.09 14.89
N SER A 863 -12.18 4.23 16.15
CA SER A 863 -12.30 5.54 16.83
C SER A 863 -10.96 6.24 17.10
N ALA A 864 -9.83 5.54 17.03
CA ALA A 864 -8.50 6.11 17.29
C ALA A 864 -7.84 6.76 16.04
N CYS A 865 -8.33 6.50 14.83
CA CYS A 865 -7.65 6.86 13.58
C CYS A 865 -8.13 8.19 12.94
N SER A 866 -9.04 8.93 13.57
CA SER A 866 -9.71 10.11 12.98
C SER A 866 -8.85 11.39 12.89
N ALA A 867 -7.52 11.30 13.05
CA ALA A 867 -6.63 12.44 13.24
C ALA A 867 -5.40 12.42 12.30
N LEU A 868 -5.64 12.53 10.99
CA LEU A 868 -4.67 13.09 10.04
C LEU A 868 -5.00 14.55 9.64
N SER A 869 -6.09 15.11 10.19
CA SER A 869 -6.40 16.53 10.12
C SER A 869 -5.59 17.31 11.16
N PRO A 870 -5.03 18.49 10.82
CA PRO A 870 -4.43 19.37 11.81
C PRO A 870 -5.53 19.88 12.77
N ALA A 871 -5.29 19.77 14.07
CA ALA A 871 -6.21 20.27 15.07
C ALA A 871 -6.26 21.81 15.02
N THR A 872 -7.44 22.37 14.78
CA THR A 872 -7.72 23.79 14.97
C THR A 872 -7.70 24.10 16.47
N THR A 873 -6.69 24.85 16.91
CA THR A 873 -6.61 25.34 18.29
C THR A 873 -7.49 26.56 18.47
N ASP A 874 -8.73 26.37 18.90
CA ASP A 874 -9.48 27.40 19.60
C ASP A 874 -9.40 27.13 21.11
N ALA A 875 -8.86 28.10 21.84
CA ALA A 875 -8.71 28.05 23.29
C ALA A 875 -9.49 29.19 23.92
N SER A 876 -10.63 28.87 24.54
CA SER A 876 -11.28 29.69 25.56
C SER A 876 -11.67 28.78 26.72
N GLY A 877 -11.19 29.10 27.92
CA GLY A 877 -11.29 28.23 29.09
C GLY A 877 -12.42 28.59 30.06
N ALA A 878 -12.31 28.02 31.26
CA ALA A 878 -13.14 28.23 32.47
C ALA A 878 -14.43 27.37 32.60
N SER A 879 -14.27 26.26 33.31
CA SER A 879 -15.30 25.65 34.18
C SER A 879 -15.31 26.34 35.57
N PRO A 880 -16.14 25.96 36.56
CA PRO A 880 -17.52 25.44 36.54
C PRO A 880 -18.47 26.22 37.51
N ALA A 881 -19.80 26.02 37.42
CA ALA A 881 -20.73 26.39 38.51
C ALA A 881 -22.01 25.52 38.55
N LEU A 882 -22.64 25.45 39.73
CA LEU A 882 -23.71 24.50 40.08
C LEU A 882 -25.14 25.02 39.89
N SER A 883 -26.02 24.13 39.36
CA SER A 883 -27.37 23.81 39.87
C SER A 883 -28.55 24.80 39.78
N LYS A 884 -29.77 24.18 39.82
CA LYS A 884 -31.13 24.75 40.05
C LYS A 884 -31.77 25.45 38.84
N SER A 885 -32.71 24.80 38.14
CA SER A 885 -34.18 24.84 38.33
C SER A 885 -34.80 26.17 37.87
N SER A 886 -35.89 26.24 37.08
CA SER A 886 -37.16 25.48 37.16
C SER A 886 -38.12 25.83 35.99
N VAL A 887 -39.34 25.23 35.97
CA VAL A 887 -40.54 25.57 35.16
C VAL A 887 -40.41 25.27 33.64
N ALA A 888 -40.98 24.19 33.06
CA ALA A 888 -42.35 23.64 33.00
C ALA A 888 -43.27 24.28 31.94
N LEU A 889 -43.82 23.48 31.01
CA LEU A 889 -45.22 23.02 31.04
C LEU A 889 -45.60 22.09 29.85
N ASN A 890 -46.35 21.03 30.20
CA ASN A 890 -47.40 20.31 29.45
C ASN A 890 -47.13 19.50 28.17
N GLY A 891 -47.69 18.28 28.15
CA GLY A 891 -48.16 17.64 26.91
C GLY A 891 -48.16 16.10 26.86
N ASP A 892 -48.96 15.47 27.74
CA ASP A 892 -49.48 14.08 27.78
C ASP A 892 -49.49 13.25 26.44
N ASP A 893 -49.52 11.91 26.42
CA ASP A 893 -50.02 10.95 27.42
C ASP A 893 -49.45 9.50 27.24
N SER A 894 -49.56 8.67 28.28
CA SER A 894 -49.69 7.17 28.38
C SER A 894 -49.18 6.22 27.27
N THR A 895 -48.69 4.98 27.51
CA THR A 895 -48.37 4.08 28.67
C THR A 895 -47.46 2.93 28.12
N LEU A 896 -46.96 1.89 28.81
CA LEU A 896 -47.04 1.32 30.18
C LEU A 896 -45.73 0.53 30.45
N VAL A 897 -45.44 0.14 31.70
CA VAL A 897 -44.31 -0.73 32.11
C VAL A 897 -44.78 -1.69 33.23
N PRO A 898 -44.23 -2.93 33.32
CA PRO A 898 -43.56 -3.33 34.58
C PRO A 898 -42.21 -4.07 34.32
N GLN A 899 -41.09 -3.54 34.82
CA GLN A 899 -40.39 -3.95 36.06
C GLN A 899 -39.49 -5.21 35.98
N THR A 900 -38.19 -4.98 35.71
CA THR A 900 -37.02 -5.25 36.60
C THR A 900 -37.14 -6.29 37.74
N PRO A 901 -36.09 -7.07 38.11
CA PRO A 901 -34.82 -6.43 38.54
C PRO A 901 -33.45 -7.17 38.52
N ALA A 902 -32.43 -6.34 38.79
CA ALA A 902 -31.23 -6.59 39.63
C ALA A 902 -29.94 -7.25 39.07
N ARG A 903 -28.92 -6.37 38.97
CA ARG A 903 -27.55 -6.46 39.57
C ARG A 903 -26.65 -7.67 39.24
N GLY A 904 -25.44 -7.36 38.78
CA GLY A 904 -24.35 -8.34 38.71
C GLY A 904 -22.98 -7.82 38.23
N SER A 905 -22.59 -6.59 38.55
CA SER A 905 -21.25 -6.09 38.22
C SER A 905 -20.21 -6.61 39.20
N THR A 906 -19.31 -7.48 38.73
CA THR A 906 -18.02 -7.78 39.38
C THR A 906 -16.87 -7.63 38.39
N SER A 907 -15.73 -7.19 38.90
CA SER A 907 -14.55 -6.80 38.12
C SER A 907 -13.44 -7.85 38.17
N CYS A 908 -12.42 -7.64 37.33
CA CYS A 908 -11.06 -8.22 37.41
C CYS A 908 -10.91 -9.73 37.14
N SER A 909 -10.30 -10.08 36.01
CA SER A 909 -8.85 -10.35 35.99
C SER A 909 -8.32 -10.61 34.57
N SER A 910 -7.00 -10.50 34.43
CA SER A 910 -6.24 -10.59 33.18
C SER A 910 -6.13 -12.01 32.62
N ALA A 911 -6.20 -12.14 31.29
CA ALA A 911 -5.70 -13.28 30.55
C ALA A 911 -4.95 -12.80 29.29
N LEU A 912 -3.63 -13.00 29.26
CA LEU A 912 -2.78 -12.65 28.10
C LEU A 912 -2.94 -13.68 26.97
N PRO A 913 -2.93 -13.28 25.69
CA PRO A 913 -2.67 -14.19 24.58
C PRO A 913 -1.22 -14.67 24.62
N VAL A 914 -1.03 -15.99 24.63
CA VAL A 914 0.30 -16.62 24.77
C VAL A 914 1.12 -16.47 23.49
N CYS A 915 2.15 -15.64 23.55
CA CYS A 915 3.23 -15.65 22.57
C CYS A 915 4.20 -16.80 22.91
N ASN A 916 4.30 -17.80 22.04
CA ASN A 916 4.96 -19.06 22.39
C ASN A 916 6.49 -18.90 22.52
N ARG A 917 7.00 -18.85 23.74
CA ARG A 917 8.44 -18.86 24.06
C ARG A 917 9.02 -20.25 23.77
N LEU A 918 9.70 -20.42 22.65
CA LEU A 918 10.69 -21.50 22.49
C LEU A 918 12.00 -21.10 23.19
N ALA A 919 12.02 -21.26 24.51
CA ALA A 919 13.26 -21.35 25.27
C ALA A 919 13.78 -22.79 25.16
N VAL A 920 14.87 -22.99 24.41
CA VAL A 920 15.64 -24.23 24.45
C VAL A 920 16.70 -24.08 25.54
N GLN A 921 16.52 -24.79 26.66
CA GLN A 921 17.58 -24.97 27.65
C GLN A 921 18.58 -26.03 27.16
N ILE A 922 19.84 -25.61 27.02
CA ILE A 922 21.05 -26.42 27.12
C ILE A 922 22.11 -25.44 27.67
N PHE A 923 22.68 -25.55 28.87
CA PHE A 923 22.44 -26.49 29.98
C PHE A 923 21.44 -25.95 31.01
#